data_AF-A0A6V7QEM9-F1
#
_entry.id   AF-A0A6V7QEM9-F1
#
_cell.length_a   1.000
_cell.length_b   1.000
_cell.length_c   1.000
_cell.angle_alpha   90.00
_cell.angle_beta   90.00
_cell.angle_gamma   90.00
#
_symmetry.space_group_name_H-M   'P 1'
#
loop_
_entity.id
_entity.type
_entity.pdbx_description
1 polymer ?
#
loop_
_entity_poly.entity_id
_entity_poly.type
_entity_poly.pdbx_seq_one_letter_code
_entity_poly.pdbx_strand_id
1 'polypeptide(L)'
;MSDRVHKDLFEQKDLVSNFANELKFIELSVKELNSENYTLRCDLMRKDEVLTGLQFDLSLLQESASVAKDQEEEVEEMAAALESLEIELQAKSSLLEKAISDKLLLEAELLEKSERITSLESELAEKICILDLVCKEKSEIKSQLEHIKGLKIAIEEELANKIKVAERLEEELFEMSTLHGQRNCFLEDLQDKLIKLSEERDHLNSEVLMLKENLEMAHALAEENEAIATEAHQIAEVKKAYAEEKEEEIKLLEGSIQELECTVYALENKVDIVKAEAERQRLQREELEVELQEVKQQMLTVPSRNWTHVGADKNDLTRNYEEKNSELLETQQSIQILQKELAEKDAEIANCKAHISELNMHAEAQAREYKQKFKELEAMAQQVKTEATSSGSLNIVSTRTEKSVGKPRGSGSPFKCIGLGLVQQMNSEKDEELTAAKRQIEELEALAASRQKEVEEMVRLKKQLNEFIEERQSWIEEINQKHAEMMAARISAEKLRQREQFLATENEMLKADNVNYKKMIMELEDELKKLSSQQNLQLRIHHHAKTKEENNLLKLQNEELSEKLRRSESILVRVKEELACYRTANGKSPFIDIDEEEQLQKKLEESEEERLKLAQKLLSLCTSCLKVAGLTPPAFNNNINVSAAEEALNLLKDRITSLENEVHDLKLKCRLSHEKLRLSELGWESSSVCSKVEENRSQSMCGSPQISS
;
A
#
# COMPACT_ATOMS: atom_id res chain seq x y z
N MET A 1 21.81 119.52 -194.19
CA MET A 1 23.04 119.67 -193.37
C MET A 1 22.66 119.62 -191.90
N SER A 2 23.63 119.53 -190.99
CA SER A 2 23.59 119.81 -189.54
C SER A 2 22.61 119.09 -188.59
N ASP A 3 21.32 118.93 -188.87
CA ASP A 3 20.33 118.76 -187.79
C ASP A 3 20.13 117.35 -187.19
N ARG A 4 20.76 116.29 -187.72
CA ARG A 4 20.66 114.94 -187.10
C ARG A 4 21.73 114.64 -186.05
N VAL A 5 22.96 115.13 -186.21
CA VAL A 5 24.10 114.69 -185.38
C VAL A 5 23.99 115.22 -183.93
N HIS A 6 23.30 116.33 -183.70
CA HIS A 6 23.11 116.87 -182.35
C HIS A 6 21.96 116.24 -181.55
N LYS A 7 21.03 115.50 -182.17
CA LYS A 7 19.92 114.88 -181.42
C LYS A 7 20.35 113.57 -180.75
N ASP A 8 20.94 112.67 -181.52
CA ASP A 8 21.38 111.35 -181.06
C ASP A 8 22.41 111.47 -179.90
N LEU A 9 23.25 112.52 -179.94
CA LEU A 9 24.23 112.86 -178.89
C LEU A 9 23.60 113.38 -177.58
N PHE A 10 22.38 113.90 -177.61
CA PHE A 10 21.67 114.35 -176.42
C PHE A 10 20.90 113.20 -175.76
N GLU A 11 20.20 112.39 -176.56
CA GLU A 11 19.46 111.21 -176.06
C GLU A 11 20.41 110.17 -175.42
N GLN A 12 21.61 109.97 -175.97
CA GLN A 12 22.64 109.14 -175.29
C GLN A 12 23.09 109.73 -173.95
N LYS A 13 23.15 111.06 -173.80
CA LYS A 13 23.64 111.71 -172.58
C LYS A 13 22.64 111.57 -171.43
N ASP A 14 21.35 111.77 -171.69
CA ASP A 14 20.31 111.56 -170.68
C ASP A 14 20.17 110.07 -170.31
N LEU A 15 20.32 109.15 -171.28
CA LEU A 15 20.35 107.72 -171.00
C LEU A 15 21.52 107.35 -170.07
N VAL A 16 22.74 107.85 -170.35
CA VAL A 16 23.92 107.65 -169.48
C VAL A 16 23.75 108.31 -168.11
N SER A 17 23.09 109.48 -168.03
CA SER A 17 22.79 110.15 -166.75
C SER A 17 21.81 109.33 -165.89
N ASN A 18 20.77 108.76 -166.51
CA ASN A 18 19.82 107.87 -165.83
C ASN A 18 20.50 106.57 -165.38
N PHE A 19 21.29 105.91 -166.24
CA PHE A 19 22.09 104.75 -165.84
C PHE A 19 23.07 105.08 -164.71
N ALA A 20 23.68 106.27 -164.69
CA ALA A 20 24.56 106.69 -163.60
C ALA A 20 23.80 106.90 -162.28
N ASN A 21 22.57 107.42 -162.32
CA ASN A 21 21.72 107.56 -161.15
C ASN A 21 21.18 106.20 -160.65
N GLU A 22 20.80 105.29 -161.54
CA GLU A 22 20.42 103.92 -161.20
C GLU A 22 21.60 103.14 -160.61
N LEU A 23 22.78 103.20 -161.23
CA LEU A 23 24.01 102.62 -160.68
C LEU A 23 24.35 103.17 -159.30
N LYS A 24 24.12 104.47 -159.05
CA LYS A 24 24.37 105.11 -157.75
C LYS A 24 23.30 104.76 -156.70
N PHE A 25 22.05 104.57 -157.11
CA PHE A 25 21.00 104.01 -156.24
C PHE A 25 21.31 102.57 -155.88
N ILE A 26 21.69 101.74 -156.85
CA ILE A 26 22.17 100.36 -156.64
C ILE A 26 23.41 100.36 -155.74
N GLU A 27 24.37 101.26 -155.92
CA GLU A 27 25.55 101.38 -155.05
C GLU A 27 25.16 101.71 -153.60
N LEU A 28 24.16 102.58 -153.40
CA LEU A 28 23.62 102.91 -152.07
C LEU A 28 22.89 101.72 -151.45
N SER A 29 21.96 101.08 -152.16
CA SER A 29 21.25 99.89 -151.67
C SER A 29 22.20 98.71 -151.43
N VAL A 30 23.27 98.55 -152.22
CA VAL A 30 24.32 97.55 -151.98
C VAL A 30 25.16 97.90 -150.74
N LYS A 31 25.43 99.17 -150.45
CA LYS A 31 26.09 99.58 -149.19
C LYS A 31 25.18 99.37 -147.98
N GLU A 32 23.90 99.70 -148.12
CA GLU A 32 22.87 99.50 -147.09
C GLU A 32 22.69 98.00 -146.78
N LEU A 33 22.46 97.16 -147.79
CA LEU A 33 22.42 95.70 -147.67
C LEU A 33 23.72 95.11 -147.13
N ASN A 34 24.90 95.63 -147.48
CA ASN A 34 26.16 95.19 -146.88
C ASN A 34 26.26 95.57 -145.40
N SER A 35 25.75 96.75 -145.01
CA SER A 35 25.71 97.17 -143.61
C SER A 35 24.72 96.34 -142.78
N GLU A 36 23.56 96.01 -143.35
CA GLU A 36 22.57 95.11 -142.74
C GLU A 36 23.08 93.67 -142.68
N ASN A 37 23.76 93.18 -143.71
CA ASN A 37 24.40 91.86 -143.67
C ASN A 37 25.53 91.81 -142.63
N TYR A 38 26.24 92.92 -142.40
CA TYR A 38 27.24 93.04 -141.34
C TYR A 38 26.59 93.04 -139.96
N THR A 39 25.55 93.85 -139.71
CA THR A 39 24.85 93.84 -138.41
C THR A 39 24.20 92.50 -138.13
N LEU A 40 23.55 91.87 -139.12
CA LEU A 40 22.99 90.52 -138.99
C LEU A 40 24.06 89.46 -138.70
N ARG A 41 25.27 89.56 -139.27
CA ARG A 41 26.40 88.69 -138.89
C ARG A 41 26.87 88.93 -137.45
N CYS A 42 26.98 90.18 -137.01
CA CYS A 42 27.33 90.49 -135.61
C CYS A 42 26.27 89.99 -134.63
N ASP A 43 24.98 90.16 -134.95
CA ASP A 43 23.87 89.67 -134.14
C ASP A 43 23.74 88.14 -134.17
N LEU A 44 24.18 87.48 -135.24
CA LEU A 44 24.30 86.03 -135.34
C LEU A 44 25.47 85.52 -134.47
N MET A 45 26.66 86.10 -134.57
CA MET A 45 27.79 85.75 -133.69
C MET A 45 27.43 85.97 -132.21
N ARG A 46 26.74 87.06 -131.84
CA ARG A 46 26.28 87.26 -130.46
C ARG A 46 25.24 86.23 -130.03
N LYS A 47 24.40 85.73 -130.95
CA LYS A 47 23.47 84.62 -130.67
C LYS A 47 24.22 83.30 -130.51
N ASP A 48 25.26 83.05 -131.31
CA ASP A 48 26.12 81.87 -131.19
C ASP A 48 26.89 81.90 -129.85
N GLU A 49 27.44 83.05 -129.45
CA GLU A 49 28.04 83.27 -128.12
C GLU A 49 27.03 82.95 -127.00
N VAL A 50 25.82 83.52 -127.05
CA VAL A 50 24.75 83.24 -126.07
C VAL A 50 24.32 81.76 -126.09
N LEU A 51 24.26 81.12 -127.26
CA LEU A 51 23.96 79.69 -127.37
C LEU A 51 25.08 78.82 -126.76
N THR A 52 26.36 79.18 -126.93
CA THR A 52 27.47 78.47 -126.26
C THR A 52 27.46 78.68 -124.75
N GLY A 53 27.07 79.87 -124.27
CA GLY A 53 26.85 80.14 -122.85
C GLY A 53 25.71 79.29 -122.27
N LEU A 54 24.55 79.30 -122.92
CA LEU A 54 23.40 78.49 -122.52
C LEU A 54 23.67 76.98 -122.62
N GLN A 55 24.51 76.54 -123.58
CA GLN A 55 24.96 75.15 -123.65
C GLN A 55 25.89 74.80 -122.49
N PHE A 56 26.81 75.69 -122.11
CA PHE A 56 27.66 75.50 -120.92
C PHE A 56 26.83 75.47 -119.64
N ASP A 57 25.91 76.43 -119.44
CA ASP A 57 25.02 76.47 -118.29
C ASP A 57 24.13 75.22 -118.22
N LEU A 58 23.64 74.72 -119.36
CA LEU A 58 22.89 73.46 -119.43
C LEU A 58 23.75 72.25 -119.08
N SER A 59 25.00 72.18 -119.54
CA SER A 59 25.93 71.10 -119.17
C SER A 59 26.31 71.15 -117.69
N LEU A 60 26.53 72.34 -117.13
CA LEU A 60 26.78 72.53 -115.69
C LEU A 60 25.55 72.16 -114.86
N LEU A 61 24.34 72.49 -115.33
CA LEU A 61 23.09 72.09 -114.69
C LEU A 61 22.93 70.55 -114.74
N GLN A 62 23.22 69.92 -115.88
CA GLN A 62 23.21 68.46 -116.06
C GLN A 62 24.23 67.76 -115.15
N GLU A 63 25.45 68.28 -115.05
CA GLU A 63 26.49 67.79 -114.13
C GLU A 63 26.02 67.93 -112.67
N SER A 64 25.50 69.09 -112.27
CA SER A 64 24.98 69.31 -110.91
C SER A 64 23.77 68.42 -110.59
N ALA A 65 22.92 68.12 -111.57
CA ALA A 65 21.77 67.24 -111.43
C ALA A 65 22.18 65.75 -111.39
N SER A 66 23.23 65.35 -112.11
CA SER A 66 23.84 64.03 -111.97
C SER A 66 24.42 63.88 -110.57
N VAL A 67 25.31 64.80 -110.15
CA VAL A 67 25.93 64.77 -108.81
C VAL A 67 24.88 64.79 -107.69
N ALA A 68 23.78 65.53 -107.84
CA ALA A 68 22.68 65.52 -106.89
C ALA A 68 21.90 64.19 -106.90
N LYS A 69 21.74 63.53 -108.05
CA LYS A 69 21.10 62.20 -108.16
C LYS A 69 22.00 61.11 -107.58
N ASP A 70 23.30 61.17 -107.86
CA ASP A 70 24.32 60.27 -107.32
C ASP A 70 24.35 60.39 -105.77
N GLN A 71 24.32 61.62 -105.24
CA GLN A 71 24.22 61.89 -103.80
C GLN A 71 22.88 61.46 -103.19
N GLU A 72 21.76 61.56 -103.92
CA GLU A 72 20.46 61.05 -103.48
C GLU A 72 20.49 59.51 -103.37
N GLU A 73 21.15 58.80 -104.30
CA GLU A 73 21.32 57.35 -104.26
C GLU A 73 22.29 56.91 -103.15
N GLU A 74 23.41 57.62 -102.94
CA GLU A 74 24.30 57.38 -101.78
C GLU A 74 23.55 57.58 -100.44
N VAL A 75 22.66 58.58 -100.35
CA VAL A 75 21.86 58.83 -99.13
C VAL A 75 20.76 57.77 -98.96
N GLU A 76 20.14 57.29 -100.03
CA GLU A 76 19.16 56.20 -99.97
C GLU A 76 19.83 54.86 -99.59
N GLU A 77 21.02 54.55 -100.12
CA GLU A 77 21.81 53.37 -99.71
C GLU A 77 22.24 53.49 -98.24
N MET A 78 22.73 54.65 -97.79
CA MET A 78 23.05 54.89 -96.38
C MET A 78 21.83 54.76 -95.47
N ALA A 79 20.64 55.24 -95.89
CA ALA A 79 19.42 55.10 -95.13
C ALA A 79 18.99 53.63 -94.98
N ALA A 80 19.01 52.85 -96.08
CA ALA A 80 18.71 51.42 -96.06
C ALA A 80 19.73 50.62 -95.22
N ALA A 81 21.02 51.01 -95.26
CA ALA A 81 22.06 50.42 -94.41
C ALA A 81 21.83 50.74 -92.93
N LEU A 82 21.41 51.97 -92.59
CA LEU A 82 21.07 52.37 -91.22
C LEU A 82 19.83 51.63 -90.70
N GLU A 83 18.75 51.51 -91.49
CA GLU A 83 17.55 50.75 -91.11
C GLU A 83 17.89 49.26 -90.87
N SER A 84 18.72 48.66 -91.74
CA SER A 84 19.22 47.29 -91.57
C SER A 84 20.04 47.12 -90.28
N LEU A 85 20.90 48.08 -89.94
CA LEU A 85 21.68 48.10 -88.69
C LEU A 85 20.81 48.35 -87.45
N GLU A 86 19.75 49.16 -87.53
CA GLU A 86 18.80 49.37 -86.44
C GLU A 86 17.97 48.10 -86.17
N ILE A 87 17.54 47.41 -87.23
CA ILE A 87 16.88 46.09 -87.13
C ILE A 87 17.82 45.04 -86.51
N GLU A 88 19.09 44.98 -86.93
CA GLU A 88 20.05 44.07 -86.29
C GLU A 88 20.30 44.45 -84.82
N LEU A 89 20.45 45.74 -84.50
CA LEU A 89 20.66 46.22 -83.13
C LEU A 89 19.48 45.88 -82.22
N GLN A 90 18.24 46.09 -82.69
CA GLN A 90 17.03 45.70 -81.97
C GLN A 90 16.96 44.18 -81.77
N ALA A 91 17.32 43.39 -82.78
CA ALA A 91 17.42 41.93 -82.66
C ALA A 91 18.48 41.53 -81.62
N LYS A 92 19.67 42.14 -81.60
CA LYS A 92 20.69 41.89 -80.56
C LYS A 92 20.20 42.30 -79.17
N SER A 93 19.49 43.42 -79.02
CA SER A 93 18.93 43.87 -77.73
C SER A 93 17.95 42.84 -77.18
N SER A 94 16.99 42.38 -77.99
CA SER A 94 16.02 41.37 -77.54
C SER A 94 16.67 40.02 -77.16
N LEU A 95 17.74 39.63 -77.85
CA LEU A 95 18.54 38.45 -77.49
C LEU A 95 19.32 38.66 -76.18
N LEU A 96 19.84 39.87 -75.94
CA LEU A 96 20.54 40.22 -74.70
C LEU A 96 19.58 40.29 -73.50
N GLU A 97 18.40 40.92 -73.66
CA GLU A 97 17.33 40.96 -72.66
C GLU A 97 16.86 39.55 -72.29
N LYS A 98 16.69 38.66 -73.29
CA LYS A 98 16.43 37.25 -73.04
C LYS A 98 17.59 36.59 -72.27
N ALA A 99 18.84 36.76 -72.71
CA ALA A 99 19.99 36.14 -72.04
C ALA A 99 20.16 36.63 -70.59
N ILE A 100 19.82 37.89 -70.29
CA ILE A 100 19.76 38.44 -68.92
C ILE A 100 18.63 37.78 -68.13
N SER A 101 17.46 37.58 -68.74
CA SER A 101 16.32 36.91 -68.10
C SER A 101 16.61 35.44 -67.78
N ASP A 102 17.17 34.71 -68.74
CA ASP A 102 17.61 33.32 -68.58
C ASP A 102 18.71 33.20 -67.50
N LYS A 103 19.65 34.18 -67.44
CA LYS A 103 20.66 34.26 -66.37
C LYS A 103 20.03 34.48 -64.99
N LEU A 104 19.10 35.43 -64.85
CA LEU A 104 18.45 35.74 -63.57
C LEU A 104 17.64 34.55 -63.05
N LEU A 105 17.01 33.79 -63.94
CA LEU A 105 16.33 32.54 -63.59
C LEU A 105 17.31 31.48 -63.05
N LEU A 106 18.45 31.30 -63.72
CA LEU A 106 19.51 30.39 -63.27
C LEU A 106 20.17 30.82 -61.95
N GLU A 107 20.31 32.12 -61.69
CA GLU A 107 20.79 32.64 -60.41
C GLU A 107 19.79 32.40 -59.27
N ALA A 108 18.48 32.51 -59.54
CA ALA A 108 17.43 32.16 -58.59
C ALA A 108 17.38 30.64 -58.30
N GLU A 109 17.44 29.80 -59.32
CA GLU A 109 17.55 28.34 -59.16
C GLU A 109 18.80 27.91 -58.39
N LEU A 110 19.93 28.60 -58.60
CA LEU A 110 21.18 28.32 -57.88
C LEU A 110 21.07 28.71 -56.40
N LEU A 111 20.40 29.82 -56.10
CA LEU A 111 20.13 30.25 -54.72
C LEU A 111 19.24 29.24 -53.99
N GLU A 112 18.11 28.83 -54.58
CA GLU A 112 17.20 27.82 -54.01
C GLU A 112 17.92 26.49 -53.72
N LYS A 113 18.74 26.02 -54.67
CA LYS A 113 19.53 24.79 -54.51
C LYS A 113 20.60 24.93 -53.43
N SER A 114 21.22 26.10 -53.30
CA SER A 114 22.19 26.41 -52.24
C SER A 114 21.53 26.43 -50.84
N GLU A 115 20.38 27.09 -50.71
CA GLU A 115 19.58 27.08 -49.48
C GLU A 115 19.15 25.66 -49.11
N ARG A 116 18.69 24.84 -50.07
CA ARG A 116 18.33 23.45 -49.78
C ARG A 116 19.54 22.58 -49.41
N ILE A 117 20.73 22.83 -49.96
CA ILE A 117 21.97 22.17 -49.53
C ILE A 117 22.28 22.50 -48.07
N THR A 118 22.34 23.79 -47.70
CA THR A 118 22.65 24.18 -46.30
C THR A 118 21.61 23.66 -45.29
N SER A 119 20.33 23.59 -45.68
CA SER A 119 19.28 22.90 -44.92
C SER A 119 19.60 21.42 -44.70
N LEU A 120 19.99 20.68 -45.75
CA LEU A 120 20.34 19.26 -45.66
C LEU A 120 21.63 19.01 -44.89
N GLU A 121 22.62 19.90 -44.97
CA GLU A 121 23.85 19.86 -44.18
C GLU A 121 23.55 20.04 -42.68
N SER A 122 22.64 20.95 -42.34
CA SER A 122 22.17 21.14 -40.95
C SER A 122 21.39 19.92 -40.45
N GLU A 123 20.48 19.36 -41.25
CA GLU A 123 19.77 18.12 -40.93
C GLU A 123 20.75 16.95 -40.68
N LEU A 124 21.77 16.82 -41.53
CA LEU A 124 22.80 15.78 -41.41
C LEU A 124 23.66 15.96 -40.15
N ALA A 125 24.07 17.18 -39.83
CA ALA A 125 24.83 17.48 -38.61
C ALA A 125 24.03 17.14 -37.34
N GLU A 126 22.73 17.42 -37.32
CA GLU A 126 21.83 17.00 -36.23
C GLU A 126 21.79 15.47 -36.09
N LYS A 127 21.66 14.73 -37.20
CA LYS A 127 21.61 13.25 -37.14
C LYS A 127 22.95 12.63 -36.73
N ILE A 128 24.08 13.25 -37.07
CA ILE A 128 25.41 12.85 -36.58
C ILE A 128 25.50 13.04 -35.06
N CYS A 129 25.04 14.19 -34.54
CA CYS A 129 25.02 14.45 -33.09
C CYS A 129 24.15 13.43 -32.33
N ILE A 130 22.97 13.10 -32.85
CA ILE A 130 22.09 12.05 -32.30
C ILE A 130 22.76 10.68 -32.35
N LEU A 131 23.44 10.34 -33.45
CA LEU A 131 24.16 9.07 -33.59
C LEU A 131 25.31 8.94 -32.57
N ASP A 132 26.04 10.02 -32.30
CA ASP A 132 27.09 10.04 -31.27
C ASP A 132 26.55 9.85 -29.85
N LEU A 133 25.35 10.36 -29.55
CA LEU A 133 24.67 10.13 -28.27
C LEU A 133 24.25 8.66 -28.14
N VAL A 134 23.55 8.11 -29.13
CA VAL A 134 23.13 6.70 -29.16
C VAL A 134 24.32 5.74 -29.11
N CYS A 135 25.46 6.10 -29.73
CA CYS A 135 26.71 5.33 -29.62
C CYS A 135 27.29 5.32 -28.19
N LYS A 136 27.18 6.43 -27.44
CA LYS A 136 27.60 6.51 -26.04
C LYS A 136 26.69 5.65 -25.16
N GLU A 137 25.38 5.82 -25.27
CA GLU A 137 24.37 5.01 -24.54
C GLU A 137 24.58 3.51 -24.79
N LYS A 138 24.76 3.10 -26.05
CA LYS A 138 25.07 1.72 -26.45
C LYS A 138 26.37 1.20 -25.81
N SER A 139 27.38 2.05 -25.64
CA SER A 139 28.63 1.67 -24.98
C SER A 139 28.45 1.50 -23.47
N GLU A 140 27.64 2.35 -22.84
CA GLU A 140 27.32 2.29 -21.42
C GLU A 140 26.47 1.06 -21.08
N ILE A 141 25.38 0.84 -21.81
CA ILE A 141 24.51 -0.34 -21.67
C ILE A 141 25.34 -1.64 -21.84
N LYS A 142 26.30 -1.66 -22.77
CA LYS A 142 27.23 -2.79 -22.92
C LYS A 142 28.11 -2.98 -21.67
N SER A 143 28.65 -1.89 -21.10
CA SER A 143 29.46 -1.96 -19.86
C SER A 143 28.64 -2.47 -18.68
N GLN A 144 27.42 -1.95 -18.51
CA GLN A 144 26.46 -2.41 -17.49
C GLN A 144 26.12 -3.90 -17.66
N LEU A 145 25.93 -4.37 -18.90
CA LEU A 145 25.66 -5.78 -19.21
C LEU A 145 26.83 -6.72 -18.84
N GLU A 146 28.07 -6.34 -19.14
CA GLU A 146 29.24 -7.14 -18.72
C GLU A 146 29.43 -7.15 -17.19
N HIS A 147 29.15 -6.04 -16.50
CA HIS A 147 29.13 -6.00 -15.04
C HIS A 147 28.05 -6.93 -14.44
N ILE A 148 26.83 -6.92 -14.98
CA ILE A 148 25.73 -7.80 -14.54
C ILE A 148 26.08 -9.28 -14.78
N LYS A 149 26.74 -9.62 -15.90
CA LYS A 149 27.26 -10.98 -16.14
C LYS A 149 28.31 -11.39 -15.10
N GLY A 150 29.21 -10.50 -14.72
CA GLY A 150 30.21 -10.74 -13.68
C GLY A 150 29.57 -11.04 -12.32
N LEU A 151 28.59 -10.22 -11.91
CA LEU A 151 27.80 -10.47 -10.69
C LEU A 151 27.03 -11.79 -10.75
N LYS A 152 26.43 -12.14 -11.90
CA LYS A 152 25.74 -13.41 -12.08
C LYS A 152 26.66 -14.60 -11.83
N ILE A 153 27.86 -14.60 -12.41
CA ILE A 153 28.83 -15.70 -12.25
C ILE A 153 29.24 -15.83 -10.77
N ALA A 154 29.54 -14.73 -10.09
CA ALA A 154 29.89 -14.76 -8.66
C ALA A 154 28.76 -15.34 -7.78
N ILE A 155 27.49 -15.01 -8.09
CA ILE A 155 26.32 -15.56 -7.38
C ILE A 155 26.12 -17.05 -7.68
N GLU A 156 26.36 -17.49 -8.93
CA GLU A 156 26.31 -18.91 -9.31
C GLU A 156 27.41 -19.72 -8.60
N GLU A 157 28.62 -19.17 -8.44
CA GLU A 157 29.71 -19.77 -7.66
C GLU A 157 29.39 -19.83 -6.16
N GLU A 158 28.84 -18.76 -5.58
CA GLU A 158 28.43 -18.74 -4.16
C GLU A 158 27.31 -19.76 -3.90
N LEU A 159 26.33 -19.87 -4.80
CA LEU A 159 25.24 -20.84 -4.72
C LEU A 159 25.78 -22.28 -4.82
N ALA A 160 26.68 -22.57 -5.76
CA ALA A 160 27.31 -23.88 -5.89
C ALA A 160 28.13 -24.27 -4.65
N ASN A 161 28.74 -23.30 -3.96
CA ASN A 161 29.43 -23.54 -2.69
C ASN A 161 28.45 -23.75 -1.52
N LYS A 162 27.32 -23.03 -1.48
CA LYS A 162 26.25 -23.23 -0.49
C LYS A 162 25.59 -24.61 -0.63
N ILE A 163 25.35 -25.09 -1.86
CA ILE A 163 24.83 -26.44 -2.12
C ILE A 163 25.78 -27.49 -1.51
N LYS A 164 27.09 -27.40 -1.79
CA LYS A 164 28.09 -28.31 -1.20
C LYS A 164 28.16 -28.27 0.32
N VAL A 165 27.82 -27.13 0.95
CA VAL A 165 27.73 -27.04 2.42
C VAL A 165 26.47 -27.75 2.93
N ALA A 166 25.33 -27.60 2.24
CA ALA A 166 24.11 -28.31 2.58
C ALA A 166 24.26 -29.83 2.43
N GLU A 167 24.84 -30.30 1.31
CA GLU A 167 25.11 -31.73 1.05
C GLU A 167 25.88 -32.39 2.21
N ARG A 168 26.97 -31.77 2.69
CA ARG A 168 27.72 -32.29 3.85
C ARG A 168 26.96 -32.24 5.17
N LEU A 169 26.12 -31.23 5.38
CA LEU A 169 25.28 -31.16 6.59
C LEU A 169 24.17 -32.21 6.55
N GLU A 170 23.67 -32.58 5.38
CA GLU A 170 22.73 -33.69 5.19
C GLU A 170 23.43 -35.05 5.43
N GLU A 171 24.68 -35.22 5.00
CA GLU A 171 25.53 -36.38 5.34
C GLU A 171 25.77 -36.48 6.85
N GLU A 172 26.22 -35.40 7.52
CA GLU A 172 26.45 -35.35 8.98
C GLU A 172 25.16 -35.64 9.78
N LEU A 173 24.00 -35.11 9.35
CA LEU A 173 22.70 -35.37 9.97
C LEU A 173 22.24 -36.83 9.76
N PHE A 174 22.53 -37.41 8.60
CA PHE A 174 22.24 -38.82 8.32
C PHE A 174 23.08 -39.73 9.23
N GLU A 175 24.40 -39.52 9.32
CA GLU A 175 25.28 -40.27 10.22
C GLU A 175 24.80 -40.18 11.67
N MET A 176 24.53 -38.96 12.16
CA MET A 176 23.99 -38.74 13.51
C MET A 176 22.64 -39.44 13.75
N SER A 177 21.77 -39.50 12.74
CA SER A 177 20.52 -40.25 12.80
C SER A 177 20.75 -41.76 12.93
N THR A 178 21.70 -42.33 12.17
CA THR A 178 22.04 -43.76 12.29
C THR A 178 22.63 -44.11 13.67
N LEU A 179 23.51 -43.27 14.21
CA LEU A 179 24.08 -43.44 15.55
C LEU A 179 23.02 -43.32 16.65
N HIS A 180 22.06 -42.40 16.48
CA HIS A 180 20.91 -42.27 17.38
C HIS A 180 20.04 -43.53 17.36
N GLY A 181 19.76 -44.09 16.18
CA GLY A 181 19.04 -45.35 16.02
C GLY A 181 19.74 -46.52 16.72
N GLN A 182 21.03 -46.71 16.47
CA GLN A 182 21.85 -47.75 17.14
C GLN A 182 21.81 -47.63 18.67
N ARG A 183 21.94 -46.40 19.19
CA ARG A 183 21.88 -46.13 20.63
C ARG A 183 20.50 -46.43 21.22
N ASN A 184 19.42 -46.13 20.50
CA ASN A 184 18.07 -46.41 20.98
C ASN A 184 17.80 -47.92 21.05
N CYS A 185 18.20 -48.69 20.03
CA CYS A 185 18.14 -50.15 20.09
C CYS A 185 18.94 -50.70 21.28
N PHE A 186 20.13 -50.16 21.59
CA PHE A 186 20.90 -50.56 22.78
C PHE A 186 20.21 -50.20 24.10
N LEU A 187 19.47 -49.09 24.16
CA LEU A 187 18.68 -48.70 25.34
C LEU A 187 17.46 -49.61 25.52
N GLU A 188 16.77 -49.97 24.44
CA GLU A 188 15.71 -50.99 24.44
C GLU A 188 16.27 -52.33 24.95
N ASP A 189 17.42 -52.76 24.42
CA ASP A 189 18.14 -53.96 24.82
C ASP A 189 18.54 -53.96 26.32
N LEU A 190 18.80 -52.80 26.92
CA LEU A 190 19.07 -52.66 28.36
C LEU A 190 17.78 -52.62 29.19
N GLN A 191 16.73 -51.96 28.71
CA GLN A 191 15.43 -51.92 29.36
C GLN A 191 14.82 -53.32 29.46
N ASP A 192 14.92 -54.11 28.40
CA ASP A 192 14.49 -55.51 28.36
C ASP A 192 15.23 -56.41 29.38
N LYS A 193 16.52 -56.13 29.62
CA LYS A 193 17.33 -56.81 30.64
C LYS A 193 16.95 -56.36 32.05
N LEU A 194 16.67 -55.07 32.24
CA LEU A 194 16.22 -54.51 33.52
C LEU A 194 14.83 -55.03 33.93
N ILE A 195 13.92 -55.21 32.97
CA ILE A 195 12.61 -55.83 33.20
C ILE A 195 12.78 -57.28 33.69
N LYS A 196 13.59 -58.10 32.99
CA LYS A 196 13.86 -59.49 33.39
C LYS A 196 14.51 -59.59 34.77
N LEU A 197 15.48 -58.73 35.08
CA LEU A 197 16.08 -58.64 36.42
C LEU A 197 15.09 -58.18 37.51
N SER A 198 14.06 -57.40 37.14
CA SER A 198 12.96 -57.05 38.04
C SER A 198 12.05 -58.24 38.30
N GLU A 199 11.70 -59.01 37.27
CA GLU A 199 10.89 -60.23 37.38
C GLU A 199 11.61 -61.30 38.22
N GLU A 200 12.91 -61.51 38.00
CA GLU A 200 13.77 -62.41 38.79
C GLU A 200 13.84 -61.97 40.27
N ARG A 201 14.05 -60.67 40.52
CA ARG A 201 14.04 -60.09 41.88
C ARG A 201 12.70 -60.34 42.59
N ASP A 202 11.58 -60.10 41.91
CA ASP A 202 10.26 -60.20 42.52
C ASP A 202 9.83 -61.66 42.75
N HIS A 203 10.31 -62.58 41.90
CA HIS A 203 10.23 -64.02 42.15
C HIS A 203 11.03 -64.43 43.39
N LEU A 204 12.30 -64.03 43.50
CA LEU A 204 13.16 -64.33 44.65
C LEU A 204 12.63 -63.71 45.95
N ASN A 205 12.10 -62.48 45.92
CA ASN A 205 11.43 -61.86 47.06
C ASN A 205 10.21 -62.68 47.52
N SER A 206 9.46 -63.25 46.58
CA SER A 206 8.32 -64.11 46.88
C SER A 206 8.77 -65.43 47.52
N GLU A 207 9.83 -66.05 47.01
CA GLU A 207 10.42 -67.26 47.60
C GLU A 207 10.96 -67.00 49.03
N VAL A 208 11.69 -65.91 49.23
CA VAL A 208 12.19 -65.48 50.56
C VAL A 208 11.04 -65.25 51.54
N LEU A 209 9.90 -64.69 51.09
CA LEU A 209 8.73 -64.47 51.94
C LEU A 209 8.07 -65.80 52.34
N MET A 210 7.91 -66.75 51.40
CA MET A 210 7.45 -68.11 51.71
C MET A 210 8.40 -68.86 52.65
N LEU A 211 9.72 -68.75 52.46
CA LEU A 211 10.71 -69.36 53.34
C LEU A 211 10.70 -68.75 54.75
N LYS A 212 10.43 -67.45 54.87
CA LYS A 212 10.28 -66.76 56.15
C LYS A 212 9.02 -67.21 56.90
N GLU A 213 7.88 -67.34 56.23
CA GLU A 213 6.65 -67.88 56.82
C GLU A 213 6.84 -69.33 57.31
N ASN A 214 7.48 -70.19 56.50
CA ASN A 214 7.84 -71.55 56.90
C ASN A 214 8.81 -71.59 58.09
N LEU A 215 9.78 -70.67 58.17
CA LEU A 215 10.71 -70.58 59.29
C LEU A 215 10.02 -70.11 60.58
N GLU A 216 9.11 -69.13 60.49
CA GLU A 216 8.32 -68.64 61.63
C GLU A 216 7.38 -69.74 62.15
N MET A 217 6.74 -70.50 61.26
CA MET A 217 5.95 -71.68 61.62
C MET A 217 6.79 -72.78 62.28
N ALA A 218 7.99 -73.06 61.75
CA ALA A 218 8.91 -74.02 62.35
C ALA A 218 9.47 -73.57 63.71
N HIS A 219 9.65 -72.27 63.92
CA HIS A 219 10.06 -71.70 65.21
C HIS A 219 8.96 -71.86 66.27
N ALA A 220 7.72 -71.52 65.94
CA ALA A 220 6.58 -71.71 66.84
C ALA A 220 6.38 -73.19 67.23
N LEU A 221 6.55 -74.12 66.27
CA LEU A 221 6.55 -75.55 66.55
C LEU A 221 7.75 -76.00 67.42
N ALA A 222 8.92 -75.36 67.29
CA ALA A 222 10.06 -75.64 68.15
C ALA A 222 9.82 -75.18 69.59
N GLU A 223 9.26 -73.97 69.78
CA GLU A 223 8.84 -73.43 71.08
C GLU A 223 7.78 -74.31 71.75
N GLU A 224 6.79 -74.80 71.00
CA GLU A 224 5.77 -75.74 71.50
C GLU A 224 6.40 -77.07 71.95
N ASN A 225 7.32 -77.63 71.16
CA ASN A 225 8.03 -78.86 71.52
C ASN A 225 8.98 -78.67 72.73
N GLU A 226 9.62 -77.51 72.88
CA GLU A 226 10.42 -77.16 74.06
C GLU A 226 9.53 -77.05 75.31
N ALA A 227 8.38 -76.37 75.20
CA ALA A 227 7.40 -76.29 76.29
C ALA A 227 6.94 -77.69 76.73
N ILE A 228 6.53 -78.55 75.79
CA ILE A 228 6.15 -79.94 76.05
C ILE A 228 7.29 -80.73 76.71
N ALA A 229 8.54 -80.54 76.27
CA ALA A 229 9.70 -81.20 76.87
C ALA A 229 9.94 -80.74 78.33
N THR A 230 9.77 -79.45 78.62
CA THR A 230 9.89 -78.93 80.01
C THR A 230 8.75 -79.40 80.90
N GLU A 231 7.50 -79.48 80.41
CA GLU A 231 6.38 -80.05 81.16
C GLU A 231 6.61 -81.54 81.46
N ALA A 232 7.03 -82.31 80.45
CA ALA A 232 7.35 -83.73 80.61
C ALA A 232 8.48 -83.95 81.63
N HIS A 233 9.50 -83.07 81.66
CA HIS A 233 10.57 -83.13 82.66
C HIS A 233 10.07 -82.78 84.08
N GLN A 234 9.24 -81.74 84.23
CA GLN A 234 8.61 -81.40 85.52
C GLN A 234 7.73 -82.56 86.04
N ILE A 235 6.93 -83.18 85.18
CA ILE A 235 6.12 -84.37 85.52
C ILE A 235 7.01 -85.55 85.94
N ALA A 236 8.19 -85.72 85.31
CA ALA A 236 9.14 -86.76 85.68
C ALA A 236 9.78 -86.50 87.06
N GLU A 237 10.21 -85.27 87.36
CA GLU A 237 10.76 -84.91 88.67
C GLU A 237 9.71 -84.99 89.78
N VAL A 238 8.46 -84.59 89.54
CA VAL A 238 7.35 -84.78 90.51
C VAL A 238 7.08 -86.27 90.79
N LYS A 239 7.10 -87.12 89.77
CA LYS A 239 6.95 -88.58 89.94
C LYS A 239 8.13 -89.22 90.67
N LYS A 240 9.35 -88.71 90.45
CA LYS A 240 10.56 -89.12 91.17
C LYS A 240 10.48 -88.73 92.64
N ALA A 241 10.13 -87.48 92.96
CA ALA A 241 9.96 -87.03 94.34
C ALA A 241 8.88 -87.84 95.09
N TYR A 242 7.76 -88.17 94.44
CA TYR A 242 6.74 -89.07 95.00
C TYR A 242 7.25 -90.50 95.21
N ALA A 243 8.10 -91.03 94.31
CA ALA A 243 8.73 -92.33 94.51
C ALA A 243 9.75 -92.31 95.66
N GLU A 244 10.50 -91.22 95.81
CA GLU A 244 11.43 -90.98 96.93
C GLU A 244 10.67 -90.88 98.27
N GLU A 245 9.53 -90.18 98.33
CA GLU A 245 8.62 -90.15 99.49
C GLU A 245 8.11 -91.56 99.87
N LYS A 246 7.65 -92.36 98.90
CA LYS A 246 7.18 -93.73 99.14
C LYS A 246 8.30 -94.67 99.59
N GLU A 247 9.51 -94.46 99.11
CA GLU A 247 10.72 -95.20 99.52
C GLU A 247 11.15 -94.83 100.97
N GLU A 248 10.92 -93.59 101.43
CA GLU A 248 11.08 -93.21 102.84
C GLU A 248 9.97 -93.80 103.73
N GLU A 249 8.72 -93.83 103.27
CA GLU A 249 7.62 -94.52 103.98
C GLU A 249 7.92 -96.03 104.15
N ILE A 250 8.44 -96.69 103.10
CA ILE A 250 8.87 -98.09 103.17
C ILE A 250 9.95 -98.29 104.23
N LYS A 251 10.99 -97.43 104.29
CA LYS A 251 12.07 -97.53 105.30
C LYS A 251 11.56 -97.34 106.73
N LEU A 252 10.58 -96.48 106.95
CA LEU A 252 9.93 -96.32 108.25
C LEU A 252 9.12 -97.57 108.64
N LEU A 253 8.45 -98.20 107.68
CA LEU A 253 7.74 -99.47 107.88
C LEU A 253 8.71 -100.64 108.13
N GLU A 254 9.83 -100.72 107.39
CA GLU A 254 10.91 -101.70 107.63
C GLU A 254 11.52 -101.55 109.02
N GLY A 255 11.80 -100.32 109.46
CA GLY A 255 12.27 -100.05 110.83
C GLY A 255 11.27 -100.49 111.90
N SER A 256 9.98 -100.18 111.71
CA SER A 256 8.88 -100.62 112.58
C SER A 256 8.74 -102.15 112.62
N ILE A 257 8.86 -102.83 111.48
CA ILE A 257 8.90 -104.29 111.39
C ILE A 257 10.12 -104.84 112.15
N GLN A 258 11.29 -104.24 111.98
CA GLN A 258 12.51 -104.72 112.65
C GLN A 258 12.44 -104.53 114.18
N GLU A 259 11.87 -103.43 114.67
CA GLU A 259 11.56 -103.25 116.10
C GLU A 259 10.55 -104.28 116.59
N LEU A 260 9.48 -104.55 115.84
CA LEU A 260 8.49 -105.58 116.17
C LEU A 260 9.15 -106.96 116.24
N GLU A 261 9.99 -107.36 115.28
CA GLU A 261 10.78 -108.59 115.32
C GLU A 261 11.65 -108.68 116.59
N CYS A 262 12.33 -107.58 116.97
CA CYS A 262 13.09 -107.54 118.23
C CYS A 262 12.19 -107.71 119.47
N THR A 263 10.97 -107.16 119.47
CA THR A 263 10.02 -107.41 120.57
C THR A 263 9.48 -108.85 120.58
N VAL A 264 9.23 -109.44 119.41
CA VAL A 264 8.81 -110.84 119.26
C VAL A 264 9.91 -111.77 119.77
N TYR A 265 11.15 -111.59 119.33
CA TYR A 265 12.30 -112.36 119.83
C TYR A 265 12.48 -112.23 121.35
N ALA A 266 12.29 -111.02 121.90
CA ALA A 266 12.32 -110.80 123.35
C ALA A 266 11.14 -111.44 124.11
N LEU A 267 9.99 -111.65 123.45
CA LEU A 267 8.84 -112.38 123.99
C LEU A 267 9.02 -113.90 123.86
N GLU A 268 9.57 -114.40 122.76
CA GLU A 268 9.91 -115.82 122.56
C GLU A 268 10.90 -116.30 123.62
N ASN A 269 11.99 -115.55 123.85
CA ASN A 269 12.93 -115.84 124.93
C ASN A 269 12.25 -115.87 126.32
N LYS A 270 11.31 -114.96 126.59
CA LYS A 270 10.52 -114.98 127.85
C LYS A 270 9.59 -116.20 127.92
N VAL A 271 8.97 -116.58 126.81
CA VAL A 271 8.12 -117.77 126.71
C VAL A 271 8.93 -119.04 126.94
N ASP A 272 10.15 -119.14 126.40
CA ASP A 272 11.01 -120.31 126.62
C ASP A 272 11.57 -120.37 128.05
N ILE A 273 11.87 -119.24 128.68
CA ILE A 273 12.15 -119.18 130.13
C ILE A 273 10.94 -119.69 130.93
N VAL A 274 9.71 -119.28 130.58
CA VAL A 274 8.48 -119.75 131.24
C VAL A 274 8.20 -121.23 130.97
N LYS A 275 8.47 -121.76 129.77
CA LYS A 275 8.40 -123.21 129.47
C LYS A 275 9.40 -124.00 130.30
N ALA A 276 10.65 -123.54 130.38
CA ALA A 276 11.70 -124.20 131.15
C ALA A 276 11.38 -124.20 132.66
N GLU A 277 10.79 -123.12 133.16
CA GLU A 277 10.32 -123.03 134.55
C GLU A 277 9.09 -123.93 134.79
N ALA A 278 8.15 -124.01 133.84
CA ALA A 278 7.01 -124.92 133.91
C ALA A 278 7.44 -126.41 133.87
N GLU A 279 8.43 -126.77 133.07
CA GLU A 279 9.05 -128.11 133.08
C GLU A 279 9.76 -128.40 134.41
N ARG A 280 10.50 -127.42 134.96
CA ARG A 280 11.13 -127.54 136.28
C ARG A 280 10.07 -127.84 137.36
N GLN A 281 8.94 -127.13 137.32
CA GLN A 281 7.81 -127.34 138.21
C GLN A 281 7.03 -128.64 137.92
N ARG A 282 7.05 -129.16 136.69
CA ARG A 282 6.48 -130.48 136.36
C ARG A 282 7.32 -131.60 136.96
N LEU A 283 8.64 -131.57 136.77
CA LEU A 283 9.57 -132.54 137.37
C LEU A 283 9.52 -132.50 138.90
N GLN A 284 9.53 -131.30 139.50
CA GLN A 284 9.41 -131.12 140.94
C GLN A 284 8.04 -131.59 141.48
N ARG A 285 6.98 -131.55 140.67
CA ARG A 285 5.69 -132.18 141.02
C ARG A 285 5.73 -133.71 140.93
N GLU A 286 6.40 -134.29 139.94
CA GLU A 286 6.53 -135.76 139.83
C GLU A 286 7.34 -136.33 140.99
N GLU A 287 8.43 -135.65 141.40
CA GLU A 287 9.22 -135.96 142.58
C GLU A 287 8.37 -135.87 143.86
N LEU A 288 7.67 -134.75 144.06
CA LEU A 288 6.72 -134.57 145.17
C LEU A 288 5.53 -135.53 145.13
N GLU A 289 5.10 -136.03 143.97
CA GLU A 289 3.94 -136.95 143.86
C GLU A 289 4.32 -138.41 144.16
N VAL A 290 5.61 -138.78 144.01
CA VAL A 290 6.16 -140.01 144.60
C VAL A 290 6.19 -139.90 146.13
N GLU A 291 6.75 -138.81 146.69
CA GLU A 291 6.74 -138.57 148.13
C GLU A 291 5.31 -138.49 148.70
N LEU A 292 4.37 -137.85 147.98
CA LEU A 292 2.95 -137.80 148.34
C LEU A 292 2.30 -139.18 148.35
N GLN A 293 2.81 -140.15 147.60
CA GLN A 293 2.30 -141.52 147.61
C GLN A 293 2.70 -142.26 148.89
N GLU A 294 3.93 -142.06 149.41
CA GLU A 294 4.34 -142.59 150.71
C GLU A 294 3.69 -141.82 151.87
N VAL A 295 3.61 -140.49 151.79
CA VAL A 295 2.97 -139.65 152.81
C VAL A 295 1.44 -139.82 152.84
N LYS A 296 0.77 -140.23 151.75
CA LYS A 296 -0.66 -140.61 151.76
C LYS A 296 -0.98 -141.74 152.75
N GLN A 297 0.01 -142.52 153.17
CA GLN A 297 -0.17 -143.58 154.16
C GLN A 297 0.01 -143.08 155.62
N GLN A 298 0.32 -141.79 155.83
CA GLN A 298 0.48 -141.15 157.14
C GLN A 298 -0.11 -139.71 157.15
N MET A 299 -1.28 -139.54 157.78
CA MET A 299 -2.02 -138.27 157.97
C MET A 299 -2.65 -137.69 156.67
N LEU A 300 -3.92 -137.25 156.57
CA LEU A 300 -4.97 -136.89 157.54
C LEU A 300 -4.65 -135.71 158.49
N THR A 301 -4.57 -134.45 157.99
CA THR A 301 -5.42 -133.29 158.40
C THR A 301 -4.98 -131.88 157.89
N VAL A 302 -5.94 -131.11 157.31
CA VAL A 302 -6.16 -129.62 157.41
C VAL A 302 -5.23 -128.59 156.63
N PRO A 303 -5.69 -127.37 156.20
CA PRO A 303 -5.05 -126.54 155.11
C PRO A 303 -4.91 -124.96 155.28
N SER A 304 -4.39 -124.22 154.25
CA SER A 304 -4.94 -122.94 153.63
C SER A 304 -4.13 -121.56 153.54
N ARG A 305 -4.06 -120.93 152.32
CA ARG A 305 -4.38 -119.48 151.91
C ARG A 305 -3.39 -118.25 151.67
N ASN A 306 -3.45 -117.66 150.43
CA ASN A 306 -3.36 -116.23 149.83
C ASN A 306 -2.32 -115.08 150.16
N TRP A 307 -2.02 -114.14 149.19
CA TRP A 307 -2.51 -112.69 149.13
C TRP A 307 -1.88 -111.64 148.08
N THR A 308 -2.65 -110.55 147.74
CA THR A 308 -2.33 -109.14 147.20
C THR A 308 -1.85 -108.85 145.74
N HIS A 309 -1.78 -107.60 145.14
CA HIS A 309 -2.72 -106.42 144.95
C HIS A 309 -2.15 -105.24 144.02
N VAL A 310 -2.89 -104.11 143.76
CA VAL A 310 -2.55 -102.77 143.09
C VAL A 310 -2.47 -102.73 141.52
N GLY A 311 -2.62 -101.67 140.66
CA GLY A 311 -2.96 -100.18 140.63
C GLY A 311 -2.11 -99.42 139.52
N ALA A 312 -2.31 -98.21 138.91
CA ALA A 312 -3.29 -97.08 138.69
C ALA A 312 -2.76 -96.18 137.48
N ASP A 313 -3.22 -95.00 136.93
CA ASP A 313 -4.35 -94.01 137.08
C ASP A 313 -4.72 -93.18 135.75
N LYS A 314 -4.74 -91.81 135.65
CA LYS A 314 -5.54 -91.03 134.61
C LYS A 314 -5.21 -89.55 134.13
N ASN A 315 -5.80 -89.17 132.97
CA ASN A 315 -6.44 -87.89 132.47
C ASN A 315 -5.72 -86.53 132.15
N ASP A 316 -6.09 -85.89 131.01
CA ASP A 316 -6.31 -84.41 130.79
C ASP A 316 -7.12 -84.12 129.47
N LEU A 317 -7.88 -83.01 129.35
CA LEU A 317 -8.60 -82.58 128.11
C LEU A 317 -9.11 -81.11 128.02
N THR A 318 -8.64 -80.14 128.82
CA THR A 318 -9.37 -78.84 128.97
C THR A 318 -8.60 -77.58 128.50
N ARG A 319 -7.72 -77.68 127.50
CA ARG A 319 -6.78 -76.60 127.12
C ARG A 319 -6.92 -76.02 125.70
N ASN A 320 -7.70 -76.65 124.82
CA ASN A 320 -7.53 -76.54 123.36
C ASN A 320 -8.56 -75.63 122.64
N TYR A 321 -9.12 -74.62 123.32
CA TYR A 321 -10.19 -73.74 122.76
C TYR A 321 -9.89 -72.24 122.85
N GLU A 322 -9.04 -71.81 123.79
CA GLU A 322 -8.72 -70.39 123.99
C GLU A 322 -7.58 -69.92 123.07
N GLU A 323 -6.64 -70.82 122.75
CA GLU A 323 -5.45 -70.57 121.92
C GLU A 323 -5.83 -70.07 120.51
N LYS A 324 -6.80 -70.72 119.85
CA LYS A 324 -7.28 -70.36 118.50
C LYS A 324 -7.96 -69.00 118.37
N ASN A 325 -8.42 -68.40 119.46
CA ASN A 325 -8.99 -67.05 119.43
C ASN A 325 -7.92 -65.95 119.48
N SER A 326 -6.67 -66.26 119.90
CA SER A 326 -5.55 -65.31 119.84
C SER A 326 -5.02 -65.16 118.42
N GLU A 327 -4.76 -66.29 117.74
CA GLU A 327 -4.21 -66.35 116.38
C GLU A 327 -5.08 -65.57 115.36
N LEU A 328 -6.41 -65.64 115.51
CA LEU A 328 -7.35 -64.92 114.64
C LEU A 328 -7.29 -63.39 114.82
N LEU A 329 -6.96 -62.91 116.03
CA LEU A 329 -6.85 -61.48 116.33
C LEU A 329 -5.50 -60.91 115.85
N GLU A 330 -4.41 -61.67 116.01
CA GLU A 330 -3.06 -61.30 115.58
C GLU A 330 -2.93 -61.26 114.05
N THR A 331 -3.55 -62.22 113.34
CA THR A 331 -3.65 -62.19 111.87
C THR A 331 -4.47 -61.00 111.36
N GLN A 332 -5.56 -60.65 112.04
CA GLN A 332 -6.38 -59.48 111.69
C GLN A 332 -5.64 -58.14 111.91
N GLN A 333 -4.80 -58.03 112.96
CA GLN A 333 -3.90 -56.87 113.14
C GLN A 333 -2.80 -56.82 112.07
N SER A 334 -2.21 -57.95 111.72
CA SER A 334 -1.14 -58.04 110.71
C SER A 334 -1.60 -57.55 109.33
N ILE A 335 -2.83 -57.90 108.92
CA ILE A 335 -3.44 -57.39 107.68
C ILE A 335 -3.59 -55.85 107.72
N GLN A 336 -3.95 -55.28 108.87
CA GLN A 336 -4.13 -53.83 109.02
C GLN A 336 -2.80 -53.05 108.96
N ILE A 337 -1.69 -53.67 109.40
CA ILE A 337 -0.34 -53.11 109.24
C ILE A 337 0.07 -53.12 107.76
N LEU A 338 -0.08 -54.25 107.07
CA LEU A 338 0.26 -54.38 105.65
C LEU A 338 -0.53 -53.42 104.74
N GLN A 339 -1.80 -53.13 105.09
CA GLN A 339 -2.61 -52.12 104.40
C GLN A 339 -2.05 -50.69 104.56
N LYS A 340 -1.44 -50.37 105.72
CA LYS A 340 -0.78 -49.08 105.95
C LYS A 340 0.55 -49.00 105.20
N GLU A 341 1.33 -50.08 105.18
CA GLU A 341 2.60 -50.14 104.44
C GLU A 341 2.38 -50.00 102.93
N LEU A 342 1.34 -50.62 102.37
CA LEU A 342 0.94 -50.42 100.96
C LEU A 342 0.61 -48.95 100.66
N ALA A 343 -0.16 -48.28 101.53
CA ALA A 343 -0.48 -46.86 101.35
C ALA A 343 0.76 -45.95 101.44
N GLU A 344 1.75 -46.29 102.27
CA GLU A 344 3.05 -45.58 102.33
C GLU A 344 3.90 -45.85 101.08
N LYS A 345 3.86 -47.07 100.52
CA LYS A 345 4.54 -47.40 99.25
C LYS A 345 3.89 -46.73 98.04
N ASP A 346 2.56 -46.61 97.98
CA ASP A 346 1.87 -45.84 96.95
C ASP A 346 2.24 -44.34 97.02
N ALA A 347 2.41 -43.79 98.23
CA ALA A 347 2.89 -42.42 98.42
C ALA A 347 4.36 -42.23 97.97
N GLU A 348 5.25 -43.19 98.26
CA GLU A 348 6.62 -43.20 97.70
C GLU A 348 6.61 -43.26 96.16
N ILE A 349 5.78 -44.13 95.57
CA ILE A 349 5.64 -44.26 94.11
C ILE A 349 5.12 -42.95 93.48
N ALA A 350 4.17 -42.28 94.12
CA ALA A 350 3.69 -40.97 93.68
C ALA A 350 4.80 -39.90 93.74
N ASN A 351 5.61 -39.88 94.81
CA ASN A 351 6.74 -38.96 94.96
C ASN A 351 7.84 -39.20 93.91
N CYS A 352 8.19 -40.47 93.66
CA CYS A 352 9.14 -40.84 92.60
C CYS A 352 8.65 -40.43 91.20
N LYS A 353 7.35 -40.58 90.91
CA LYS A 353 6.75 -40.09 89.65
C LYS A 353 6.83 -38.56 89.51
N ALA A 354 6.65 -37.81 90.61
CA ALA A 354 6.81 -36.36 90.60
C ALA A 354 8.27 -35.96 90.32
N HIS A 355 9.26 -36.58 90.97
CA HIS A 355 10.67 -36.28 90.74
C HIS A 355 11.16 -36.67 89.33
N ILE A 356 10.67 -37.78 88.76
CA ILE A 356 10.94 -38.13 87.35
C ILE A 356 10.38 -37.04 86.40
N SER A 357 9.21 -36.48 86.71
CA SER A 357 8.60 -35.41 85.92
C SER A 357 9.38 -34.10 86.00
N GLU A 358 9.91 -33.76 87.18
CA GLU A 358 10.81 -32.63 87.42
C GLU A 358 12.13 -32.77 86.65
N LEU A 359 12.78 -33.94 86.72
CA LEU A 359 13.98 -34.26 85.94
C LEU A 359 13.73 -34.16 84.43
N ASN A 360 12.58 -34.62 83.94
CA ASN A 360 12.22 -34.48 82.53
C ASN A 360 12.04 -33.00 82.13
N MET A 361 11.40 -32.16 82.95
CA MET A 361 11.33 -30.72 82.67
C MET A 361 12.71 -30.06 82.61
N HIS A 362 13.64 -30.44 83.49
CA HIS A 362 15.02 -29.95 83.44
C HIS A 362 15.77 -30.42 82.18
N ALA A 363 15.60 -31.67 81.76
CA ALA A 363 16.17 -32.19 80.52
C ALA A 363 15.61 -31.46 79.28
N GLU A 364 14.30 -31.23 79.22
CA GLU A 364 13.70 -30.44 78.14
C GLU A 364 14.13 -28.96 78.17
N ALA A 365 14.32 -28.36 79.36
CA ALA A 365 14.81 -26.99 79.49
C ALA A 365 16.24 -26.87 78.94
N GLN A 366 17.14 -27.79 79.30
CA GLN A 366 18.49 -27.85 78.70
C GLN A 366 18.43 -28.10 77.20
N ALA A 367 17.56 -29.00 76.70
CA ALA A 367 17.41 -29.24 75.26
C ALA A 367 16.93 -27.99 74.51
N ARG A 368 16.04 -27.17 75.10
CA ARG A 368 15.63 -25.86 74.57
C ARG A 368 16.80 -24.87 74.56
N GLU A 369 17.58 -24.82 75.64
CA GLU A 369 18.75 -23.93 75.77
C GLU A 369 19.85 -24.28 74.77
N TYR A 370 20.21 -25.56 74.61
CA TYR A 370 21.15 -26.01 73.58
C TYR A 370 20.64 -25.71 72.16
N LYS A 371 19.35 -25.88 71.91
CA LYS A 371 18.73 -25.53 70.61
C LYS A 371 18.74 -24.03 70.32
N GLN A 372 18.69 -23.18 71.34
CA GLN A 372 18.90 -21.74 71.19
C GLN A 372 20.37 -21.40 70.94
N LYS A 373 21.30 -21.93 71.74
CA LYS A 373 22.75 -21.75 71.55
C LYS A 373 23.23 -22.22 70.18
N PHE A 374 22.64 -23.30 69.64
CA PHE A 374 22.90 -23.75 68.28
C PHE A 374 22.47 -22.72 67.23
N LYS A 375 21.31 -22.08 67.37
CA LYS A 375 20.87 -20.99 66.48
C LYS A 375 21.73 -19.73 66.59
N GLU A 376 22.22 -19.42 67.79
CA GLU A 376 23.14 -18.30 68.03
C GLU A 376 24.51 -18.58 67.38
N LEU A 377 25.00 -19.83 67.45
CA LEU A 377 26.19 -20.29 66.72
C LEU A 377 25.98 -20.33 65.20
N GLU A 378 24.80 -20.71 64.73
CA GLU A 378 24.43 -20.67 63.30
C GLU A 378 24.41 -19.23 62.77
N ALA A 379 23.85 -18.28 63.53
CA ALA A 379 23.89 -16.86 63.21
C ALA A 379 25.33 -16.30 63.23
N MET A 380 26.14 -16.64 64.23
CA MET A 380 27.57 -16.26 64.26
C MET A 380 28.36 -16.89 63.11
N ALA A 381 28.05 -18.13 62.69
CA ALA A 381 28.69 -18.76 61.53
C ALA A 381 28.31 -18.06 60.21
N GLN A 382 27.06 -17.59 60.07
CA GLN A 382 26.65 -16.74 58.96
C GLN A 382 27.38 -15.38 58.97
N GLN A 383 27.58 -14.79 60.16
CA GLN A 383 28.32 -13.54 60.34
C GLN A 383 29.82 -13.69 60.00
N VAL A 384 30.46 -14.78 60.41
CA VAL A 384 31.82 -15.16 59.98
C VAL A 384 31.89 -15.35 58.46
N LYS A 385 30.83 -15.88 57.83
CA LYS A 385 30.74 -16.02 56.37
C LYS A 385 30.65 -14.66 55.63
N THR A 386 30.33 -13.57 56.34
CA THR A 386 30.38 -12.19 55.81
C THR A 386 31.65 -11.41 56.14
N GLU A 387 32.45 -11.85 57.12
CA GLU A 387 33.68 -11.15 57.56
C GLU A 387 35.00 -11.82 57.11
N ALA A 388 34.92 -12.92 56.34
CA ALA A 388 36.05 -13.71 55.85
C ALA A 388 36.91 -13.05 54.74
N THR A 389 37.09 -11.73 54.78
CA THR A 389 38.05 -10.95 53.95
C THR A 389 39.05 -10.16 54.79
N SER A 390 39.49 -10.71 55.94
CA SER A 390 40.75 -10.32 56.58
C SER A 390 41.48 -11.50 57.24
N SER A 391 42.79 -11.33 57.45
CA SER A 391 43.72 -12.30 58.08
C SER A 391 43.36 -12.59 59.55
N GLY A 392 43.71 -13.71 60.20
CA GLY A 392 44.51 -14.88 59.81
C GLY A 392 45.49 -15.30 60.95
N SER A 393 46.11 -16.48 60.81
CA SER A 393 47.39 -16.90 61.47
C SER A 393 47.40 -17.52 62.89
N LEU A 394 47.98 -18.75 62.99
CA LEU A 394 48.67 -19.39 64.15
C LEU A 394 47.87 -19.77 65.43
N ASN A 395 48.29 -20.72 66.31
CA ASN A 395 49.01 -22.02 66.22
C ASN A 395 49.01 -22.73 67.61
N ILE A 396 49.61 -23.94 67.73
CA ILE A 396 50.08 -24.63 68.98
C ILE A 396 48.96 -25.20 69.90
N VAL A 397 49.11 -26.26 70.74
CA VAL A 397 49.77 -27.61 70.74
C VAL A 397 49.84 -28.11 72.21
N SER A 398 49.72 -29.43 72.49
CA SER A 398 50.66 -30.27 73.31
C SER A 398 50.04 -31.51 74.01
N THR A 399 50.58 -32.70 73.69
CA THR A 399 51.04 -33.85 74.54
C THR A 399 50.40 -34.25 75.89
N ARG A 400 50.65 -35.44 76.48
CA ARG A 400 50.89 -36.86 76.08
C ARG A 400 51.18 -37.65 77.40
N THR A 401 50.93 -38.96 77.40
CA THR A 401 51.14 -39.97 78.48
C THR A 401 52.53 -40.06 79.14
N GLU A 402 52.62 -40.59 80.38
CA GLU A 402 53.50 -41.75 80.70
C GLU A 402 53.22 -42.45 82.07
N LYS A 403 53.91 -43.60 82.32
CA LYS A 403 53.70 -44.53 83.47
C LYS A 403 54.81 -44.44 84.54
N SER A 404 54.57 -44.93 85.76
CA SER A 404 55.62 -45.47 86.65
C SER A 404 55.10 -46.56 87.60
N VAL A 405 56.00 -47.45 88.08
CA VAL A 405 55.71 -48.59 88.98
C VAL A 405 56.84 -48.72 90.01
N GLY A 406 56.51 -49.04 91.27
CA GLY A 406 57.47 -49.24 92.38
C GLY A 406 57.42 -50.65 92.99
N LYS A 407 58.56 -51.15 93.48
CA LYS A 407 58.69 -52.47 94.12
C LYS A 407 58.57 -52.39 95.67
N PRO A 408 58.03 -53.42 96.34
CA PRO A 408 57.99 -53.51 97.80
C PRO A 408 59.30 -54.05 98.41
N ARG A 409 59.40 -53.98 99.74
CA ARG A 409 60.44 -54.62 100.58
C ARG A 409 59.76 -55.07 101.88
N GLY A 410 60.04 -56.28 102.38
CA GLY A 410 59.19 -56.93 103.40
C GLY A 410 59.91 -57.49 104.63
N SER A 411 59.11 -58.16 105.47
CA SER A 411 59.47 -58.95 106.67
C SER A 411 58.29 -59.89 106.98
N GLY A 412 58.40 -61.03 107.66
CA GLY A 412 59.60 -61.72 108.17
C GLY A 412 59.32 -62.39 109.53
N SER A 413 59.22 -63.74 109.57
CA SER A 413 59.24 -64.54 110.82
C SER A 413 59.59 -66.01 110.53
N PRO A 414 60.39 -66.72 111.36
CA PRO A 414 60.89 -68.06 111.04
C PRO A 414 60.20 -69.24 111.76
N PHE A 415 60.43 -70.45 111.22
CA PHE A 415 60.13 -71.80 111.76
C PHE A 415 58.66 -72.28 111.83
N LYS A 416 58.22 -73.03 110.79
CA LYS A 416 57.75 -74.43 110.97
C LYS A 416 57.68 -75.25 109.67
N CYS A 417 57.61 -76.57 109.85
CA CYS A 417 57.12 -77.58 108.89
C CYS A 417 57.86 -77.76 107.55
N ILE A 418 59.00 -78.45 107.60
CA ILE A 418 59.44 -79.33 106.49
C ILE A 418 58.37 -80.44 106.31
N GLY A 419 57.97 -80.77 105.08
CA GLY A 419 57.22 -82.01 104.80
C GLY A 419 56.20 -81.99 103.65
N LEU A 420 55.49 -80.87 103.44
CA LEU A 420 54.42 -80.77 102.42
C LEU A 420 54.75 -79.78 101.28
N GLY A 421 55.91 -79.12 101.35
CA GLY A 421 56.23 -77.96 100.51
C GLY A 421 56.24 -78.20 99.00
N LEU A 422 56.83 -79.29 98.49
CA LEU A 422 57.13 -79.38 97.05
C LEU A 422 55.90 -79.34 96.13
N VAL A 423 54.81 -80.04 96.47
CA VAL A 423 53.60 -80.02 95.64
C VAL A 423 52.88 -78.67 95.78
N GLN A 424 52.82 -78.11 96.98
CA GLN A 424 52.17 -76.83 97.21
C GLN A 424 52.97 -75.64 96.63
N GLN A 425 54.29 -75.75 96.58
CA GLN A 425 55.21 -74.82 95.92
C GLN A 425 55.11 -74.94 94.40
N MET A 426 55.14 -76.15 93.82
CA MET A 426 54.93 -76.33 92.38
C MET A 426 53.54 -75.88 91.93
N ASN A 427 52.52 -75.98 92.80
CA ASN A 427 51.19 -75.45 92.53
C ASN A 427 51.17 -73.92 92.66
N SER A 428 51.81 -73.32 93.69
CA SER A 428 51.87 -71.85 93.80
C SER A 428 52.71 -71.21 92.71
N GLU A 429 53.83 -71.81 92.32
CA GLU A 429 54.65 -71.36 91.18
C GLU A 429 53.84 -71.43 89.87
N LYS A 430 53.03 -72.48 89.67
CA LYS A 430 52.11 -72.58 88.52
C LYS A 430 50.93 -71.62 88.60
N ASP A 431 50.38 -71.33 89.77
CA ASP A 431 49.32 -70.34 89.94
C ASP A 431 49.87 -68.91 89.77
N GLU A 432 51.12 -68.66 90.15
CA GLU A 432 51.85 -67.41 89.86
C GLU A 432 52.18 -67.27 88.36
N GLU A 433 52.65 -68.32 87.70
CA GLU A 433 52.81 -68.33 86.23
C GLU A 433 51.47 -68.17 85.51
N LEU A 434 50.40 -68.84 85.96
CA LEU A 434 49.06 -68.77 85.36
C LEU A 434 48.43 -67.39 85.56
N THR A 435 48.63 -66.75 86.72
CA THR A 435 48.14 -65.38 86.95
C THR A 435 49.01 -64.32 86.25
N ALA A 436 50.31 -64.56 86.08
CA ALA A 436 51.16 -63.73 85.23
C ALA A 436 50.75 -63.84 83.75
N ALA A 437 50.52 -65.06 83.24
CA ALA A 437 50.05 -65.30 81.88
C ALA A 437 48.66 -64.70 81.63
N LYS A 438 47.71 -64.84 82.58
CA LYS A 438 46.39 -64.18 82.52
C LYS A 438 46.53 -62.66 82.45
N ARG A 439 47.34 -62.04 83.31
CA ARG A 439 47.60 -60.58 83.25
C ARG A 439 48.24 -60.15 81.92
N GLN A 440 49.12 -60.98 81.36
CA GLN A 440 49.75 -60.70 80.07
C GLN A 440 48.77 -60.85 78.90
N ILE A 441 47.77 -61.74 79.00
CA ILE A 441 46.63 -61.82 78.08
C ILE A 441 45.75 -60.58 78.22
N GLU A 442 45.36 -60.19 79.45
CA GLU A 442 44.58 -58.97 79.72
C GLU A 442 45.26 -57.70 79.17
N GLU A 443 46.59 -57.55 79.31
CA GLU A 443 47.34 -56.44 78.73
C GLU A 443 47.37 -56.47 77.19
N LEU A 444 47.41 -57.66 76.57
CA LEU A 444 47.37 -57.82 75.11
C LEU A 444 45.96 -57.60 74.54
N GLU A 445 44.91 -58.03 75.23
CA GLU A 445 43.50 -57.78 74.90
C GLU A 445 43.18 -56.29 75.00
N ALA A 446 43.63 -55.61 76.06
CA ALA A 446 43.51 -54.16 76.18
C ALA A 446 44.25 -53.41 75.06
N LEU A 447 45.45 -53.87 74.66
CA LEU A 447 46.20 -53.30 73.55
C LEU A 447 45.49 -53.53 72.19
N ALA A 448 44.92 -54.72 71.98
CA ALA A 448 44.16 -55.06 70.79
C ALA A 448 42.88 -54.21 70.70
N ALA A 449 42.12 -54.06 71.79
CA ALA A 449 40.94 -53.21 71.87
C ALA A 449 41.28 -51.72 71.65
N SER A 450 42.44 -51.25 72.11
CA SER A 450 42.92 -49.89 71.82
C SER A 450 43.19 -49.70 70.33
N ARG A 451 43.90 -50.63 69.69
CA ARG A 451 44.18 -50.58 68.25
C ARG A 451 42.94 -50.74 67.38
N GLN A 452 41.96 -51.54 67.82
CA GLN A 452 40.70 -51.68 67.12
C GLN A 452 39.94 -50.34 67.05
N LYS A 453 39.91 -49.57 68.14
CA LYS A 453 39.35 -48.21 68.15
C LYS A 453 40.12 -47.24 67.26
N GLU A 454 41.46 -47.31 67.24
CA GLU A 454 42.29 -46.51 66.32
C GLU A 454 41.99 -46.83 64.84
N VAL A 455 41.74 -48.10 64.51
CA VAL A 455 41.34 -48.54 63.15
C VAL A 455 39.93 -48.08 62.80
N GLU A 456 38.96 -48.20 63.71
CA GLU A 456 37.58 -47.73 63.53
C GLU A 456 37.52 -46.21 63.31
N GLU A 457 38.29 -45.43 64.09
CA GLU A 457 38.42 -44.00 63.88
C GLU A 457 39.13 -43.65 62.56
N MET A 458 40.18 -44.39 62.18
CA MET A 458 40.85 -44.18 60.89
C MET A 458 39.92 -44.49 59.70
N VAL A 459 39.07 -45.52 59.80
CA VAL A 459 38.03 -45.82 58.80
C VAL A 459 36.97 -44.70 58.75
N ARG A 460 36.52 -44.22 59.91
CA ARG A 460 35.57 -43.08 60.02
C ARG A 460 36.13 -41.82 59.36
N LEU A 461 37.37 -41.45 59.69
CA LEU A 461 38.06 -40.27 59.12
C LEU A 461 38.33 -40.43 57.62
N LYS A 462 38.68 -41.63 57.16
CA LYS A 462 38.83 -41.93 55.73
C LYS A 462 37.51 -41.80 54.96
N LYS A 463 36.37 -42.20 55.56
CA LYS A 463 35.04 -41.98 54.96
C LYS A 463 34.74 -40.49 54.81
N GLN A 464 34.96 -39.70 55.87
CA GLN A 464 34.76 -38.24 55.82
C GLN A 464 35.69 -37.56 54.81
N LEU A 465 36.94 -38.02 54.67
CA LEU A 465 37.86 -37.50 53.65
C LEU A 465 37.38 -37.81 52.22
N ASN A 466 36.84 -39.01 51.97
CA ASN A 466 36.25 -39.35 50.67
C ASN A 466 35.01 -38.48 50.38
N GLU A 467 34.11 -38.30 51.35
CA GLU A 467 32.93 -37.44 51.23
C GLU A 467 33.32 -36.00 50.81
N PHE A 468 34.32 -35.40 51.46
CA PHE A 468 34.84 -34.08 51.06
C PHE A 468 35.55 -34.06 49.70
N ILE A 469 36.13 -35.17 49.25
CA ILE A 469 36.73 -35.29 47.90
C ILE A 469 35.63 -35.34 46.83
N GLU A 470 34.56 -36.09 47.07
CA GLU A 470 33.38 -36.20 46.20
C GLU A 470 32.63 -34.86 46.11
N GLU A 471 32.37 -34.20 47.25
CA GLU A 471 31.82 -32.83 47.27
C GLU A 471 32.69 -31.86 46.46
N ARG A 472 34.01 -31.81 46.73
CA ARG A 472 34.95 -30.94 46.02
C ARG A 472 34.97 -31.21 44.52
N GLN A 473 34.85 -32.46 44.10
CA GLN A 473 34.82 -32.82 42.69
C GLN A 473 33.52 -32.34 42.03
N SER A 474 32.37 -32.53 42.69
CA SER A 474 31.07 -31.99 42.25
C SER A 474 31.10 -30.45 42.09
N TRP A 475 31.66 -29.72 43.06
CA TRP A 475 31.84 -28.26 42.94
C TRP A 475 32.72 -27.85 41.75
N ILE A 476 33.78 -28.61 41.43
CA ILE A 476 34.63 -28.35 40.27
C ILE A 476 33.85 -28.59 38.96
N GLU A 477 33.03 -29.63 38.91
CA GLU A 477 32.20 -29.96 37.75
C GLU A 477 31.09 -28.92 37.54
N GLU A 478 30.43 -28.45 38.60
CA GLU A 478 29.46 -27.34 38.50
C GLU A 478 30.12 -26.04 38.02
N ILE A 479 31.29 -25.68 38.56
CA ILE A 479 32.03 -24.48 38.12
C ILE A 479 32.39 -24.57 36.63
N ASN A 480 32.86 -25.75 36.17
CA ASN A 480 33.18 -25.98 34.77
C ASN A 480 31.92 -25.90 33.87
N GLN A 481 30.81 -26.49 34.30
CA GLN A 481 29.53 -26.40 33.58
C GLN A 481 29.04 -24.94 33.51
N LYS A 482 29.06 -24.20 34.61
CA LYS A 482 28.65 -22.79 34.65
C LYS A 482 29.55 -21.90 33.80
N HIS A 483 30.85 -22.21 33.70
CA HIS A 483 31.74 -21.53 32.77
C HIS A 483 31.40 -21.84 31.29
N ALA A 484 31.09 -23.09 30.96
CA ALA A 484 30.66 -23.48 29.62
C ALA A 484 29.32 -22.83 29.23
N GLU A 485 28.32 -22.82 30.12
CA GLU A 485 27.05 -22.11 29.96
C GLU A 485 27.27 -20.60 29.72
N MET A 486 28.12 -19.96 30.52
CA MET A 486 28.48 -18.54 30.38
C MET A 486 29.15 -18.24 29.04
N MET A 487 30.06 -19.10 28.59
CA MET A 487 30.74 -18.93 27.30
C MET A 487 29.78 -19.15 26.11
N ALA A 488 28.89 -20.15 26.18
CA ALA A 488 27.85 -20.36 25.17
C ALA A 488 26.86 -19.18 25.10
N ALA A 489 26.45 -18.63 26.25
CA ALA A 489 25.62 -17.42 26.32
C ALA A 489 26.35 -16.20 25.71
N ARG A 490 27.63 -16.01 26.02
CA ARG A 490 28.45 -14.90 25.48
C ARG A 490 28.64 -14.99 23.97
N ILE A 491 28.88 -16.19 23.43
CA ILE A 491 28.95 -16.42 21.97
C ILE A 491 27.60 -16.14 21.30
N SER A 492 26.49 -16.52 21.94
CA SER A 492 25.14 -16.29 21.42
C SER A 492 24.78 -14.79 21.42
N ALA A 493 25.14 -14.07 22.48
CA ALA A 493 24.96 -12.61 22.57
C ALA A 493 25.80 -11.86 21.52
N GLU A 494 27.04 -12.27 21.27
CA GLU A 494 27.88 -11.66 20.23
C GLU A 494 27.35 -11.93 18.82
N LYS A 495 26.84 -13.14 18.54
CA LYS A 495 26.14 -13.45 17.27
C LYS A 495 24.89 -12.59 17.07
N LEU A 496 24.11 -12.34 18.13
CA LEU A 496 22.96 -11.43 18.08
C LEU A 496 23.41 -9.99 17.81
N ARG A 497 24.42 -9.49 18.53
CA ARG A 497 24.98 -8.13 18.34
C ARG A 497 25.47 -7.90 16.90
N GLN A 498 26.11 -8.90 16.30
CA GLN A 498 26.56 -8.84 14.90
C GLN A 498 25.38 -8.80 13.92
N ARG A 499 24.31 -9.58 14.17
CA ARG A 499 23.08 -9.55 13.37
C ARG A 499 22.33 -8.22 13.51
N GLU A 500 22.25 -7.65 14.71
CA GLU A 500 21.68 -6.32 14.96
C GLU A 500 22.46 -5.24 14.21
N GLN A 501 23.80 -5.29 14.23
CA GLN A 501 24.65 -4.36 13.51
C GLN A 501 24.45 -4.45 11.98
N PHE A 502 24.34 -5.67 11.43
CA PHE A 502 24.01 -5.87 10.01
C PHE A 502 22.65 -5.27 9.66
N LEU A 503 21.60 -5.63 10.40
CA LEU A 503 20.24 -5.13 10.20
C LEU A 503 20.14 -3.60 10.36
N ALA A 504 20.95 -2.99 11.23
CA ALA A 504 21.05 -1.54 11.35
C ALA A 504 21.60 -0.92 10.06
N THR A 505 22.72 -1.43 9.52
CA THR A 505 23.30 -0.93 8.27
C THR A 505 22.38 -1.14 7.05
N GLU A 506 21.67 -2.27 6.98
CA GLU A 506 20.65 -2.53 5.96
C GLU A 506 19.49 -1.53 6.05
N ASN A 507 19.01 -1.23 7.26
CA ASN A 507 17.98 -0.20 7.49
C ASN A 507 18.47 1.22 7.16
N GLU A 508 19.76 1.53 7.29
CA GLU A 508 20.32 2.82 6.89
C GLU A 508 20.41 2.96 5.37
N MET A 509 20.84 1.92 4.65
CA MET A 509 20.80 1.89 3.18
C MET A 509 19.37 2.02 2.66
N LEU A 510 18.43 1.22 3.19
CA LEU A 510 17.01 1.30 2.80
C LEU A 510 16.38 2.66 3.09
N LYS A 511 16.81 3.38 4.14
CA LYS A 511 16.39 4.77 4.40
C LYS A 511 16.97 5.74 3.37
N ALA A 512 18.24 5.61 3.00
CA ALA A 512 18.87 6.43 1.96
C ALA A 512 18.16 6.24 0.61
N ASP A 513 17.90 4.99 0.22
CA ASP A 513 17.14 4.68 -1.00
C ASP A 513 15.71 5.20 -0.94
N ASN A 514 15.02 5.11 0.21
CA ASN A 514 13.69 5.68 0.38
C ASN A 514 13.68 7.23 0.18
N VAL A 515 14.75 7.92 0.59
CA VAL A 515 14.94 9.36 0.33
C VAL A 515 15.23 9.61 -1.16
N ASN A 516 16.08 8.80 -1.79
CA ASN A 516 16.39 8.90 -3.22
C ASN A 516 15.14 8.70 -4.10
N TYR A 517 14.33 7.67 -3.82
CA TYR A 517 13.07 7.43 -4.54
C TYR A 517 12.06 8.55 -4.32
N LYS A 518 11.93 9.10 -3.09
CA LYS A 518 11.07 10.27 -2.84
C LYS A 518 11.51 11.51 -3.63
N LYS A 519 12.82 11.77 -3.71
CA LYS A 519 13.37 12.87 -4.50
C LYS A 519 13.04 12.70 -5.98
N MET A 520 13.25 11.50 -6.55
CA MET A 520 12.94 11.21 -7.95
C MET A 520 11.42 11.28 -8.24
N ILE A 521 10.55 10.88 -7.30
CA ILE A 521 9.11 11.09 -7.42
C ILE A 521 8.77 12.58 -7.48
N MET A 522 9.32 13.41 -6.60
CA MET A 522 9.09 14.86 -6.62
C MET A 522 9.58 15.51 -7.94
N GLU A 523 10.73 15.07 -8.45
CA GLU A 523 11.28 15.56 -9.72
C GLU A 523 10.37 15.22 -10.91
N LEU A 524 9.85 13.99 -10.96
CA LEU A 524 8.88 13.53 -11.98
C LEU A 524 7.50 14.21 -11.83
N GLU A 525 7.03 14.47 -10.61
CA GLU A 525 5.79 15.22 -10.35
C GLU A 525 5.89 16.66 -10.87
N ASP A 526 7.03 17.33 -10.65
CA ASP A 526 7.28 18.69 -11.16
C ASP A 526 7.45 18.71 -12.69
N GLU A 527 8.02 17.67 -13.30
CA GLU A 527 8.05 17.51 -14.76
C GLU A 527 6.67 17.28 -15.37
N LEU A 528 5.87 16.39 -14.79
CA LEU A 528 4.49 16.14 -15.21
C LEU A 528 3.65 17.42 -15.10
N LYS A 529 3.86 18.22 -14.05
CA LYS A 529 3.22 19.53 -13.85
C LYS A 529 3.66 20.56 -14.89
N LYS A 530 4.95 20.63 -15.24
CA LYS A 530 5.46 21.47 -16.34
C LYS A 530 4.83 21.07 -17.68
N LEU A 531 4.86 19.78 -18.04
CA LEU A 531 4.29 19.23 -19.27
C LEU A 531 2.78 19.49 -19.37
N SER A 532 2.03 19.27 -18.29
CA SER A 532 0.59 19.58 -18.22
C SER A 532 0.33 21.07 -18.43
N SER A 533 1.14 21.96 -17.83
CA SER A 533 1.01 23.41 -18.05
C SER A 533 1.33 23.82 -19.50
N GLN A 534 2.32 23.19 -20.12
CA GLN A 534 2.71 23.40 -21.52
C GLN A 534 1.64 22.91 -22.49
N GLN A 535 1.06 21.74 -22.26
CA GLN A 535 -0.05 21.20 -23.06
C GLN A 535 -1.29 22.12 -22.97
N ASN A 536 -1.62 22.60 -21.76
CA ASN A 536 -2.69 23.59 -21.57
C ASN A 536 -2.40 24.97 -22.19
N LEU A 537 -1.13 25.32 -22.42
CA LEU A 537 -0.75 26.50 -23.19
C LEU A 537 -0.87 26.26 -24.70
N GLN A 538 -0.35 25.13 -25.21
CA GLN A 538 -0.43 24.73 -26.61
C GLN A 538 -1.87 24.59 -27.10
N LEU A 539 -2.76 23.97 -26.31
CA LEU A 539 -4.19 23.86 -26.63
C LEU A 539 -4.87 25.23 -26.75
N ARG A 540 -4.54 26.18 -25.87
CA ARG A 540 -5.06 27.56 -25.94
C ARG A 540 -4.50 28.33 -27.13
N ILE A 541 -3.21 28.17 -27.45
CA ILE A 541 -2.59 28.77 -28.65
C ILE A 541 -3.26 28.22 -29.92
N HIS A 542 -3.44 26.90 -30.02
CA HIS A 542 -4.07 26.26 -31.16
C HIS A 542 -5.54 26.70 -31.35
N HIS A 543 -6.33 26.72 -30.27
CA HIS A 543 -7.70 27.24 -30.32
C HIS A 543 -7.74 28.72 -30.72
N HIS A 544 -6.86 29.56 -30.16
CA HIS A 544 -6.81 30.98 -30.54
C HIS A 544 -6.41 31.19 -32.00
N ALA A 545 -5.46 30.39 -32.52
CA ALA A 545 -5.07 30.41 -33.92
C ALA A 545 -6.24 30.02 -34.84
N LYS A 546 -6.96 28.92 -34.54
CA LYS A 546 -8.14 28.49 -35.30
C LYS A 546 -9.26 29.53 -35.27
N THR A 547 -9.59 30.08 -34.11
CA THR A 547 -10.59 31.15 -34.00
C THR A 547 -10.17 32.41 -34.75
N LYS A 548 -8.87 32.73 -34.83
CA LYS A 548 -8.36 33.84 -35.63
C LYS A 548 -8.46 33.57 -37.14
N GLU A 549 -8.20 32.35 -37.58
CA GLU A 549 -8.39 31.90 -38.96
C GLU A 549 -9.87 31.96 -39.39
N GLU A 550 -10.78 31.44 -38.55
CA GLU A 550 -12.23 31.52 -38.75
C GLU A 550 -12.72 32.98 -38.83
N ASN A 551 -12.23 33.87 -37.96
CA ASN A 551 -12.55 35.30 -38.01
C ASN A 551 -11.97 35.98 -39.27
N ASN A 552 -10.77 35.61 -39.72
CA ASN A 552 -10.21 36.14 -40.97
C ASN A 552 -11.05 35.71 -42.19
N LEU A 553 -11.53 34.47 -42.22
CA LEU A 553 -12.41 33.97 -43.29
C LEU A 553 -13.76 34.70 -43.29
N LEU A 554 -14.38 34.88 -42.12
CA LEU A 554 -15.62 35.66 -41.97
C LEU A 554 -15.44 37.14 -42.35
N LYS A 555 -14.26 37.73 -42.08
CA LYS A 555 -13.91 39.09 -42.51
C LYS A 555 -13.81 39.18 -44.03
N LEU A 556 -13.12 38.22 -44.68
CA LEU A 556 -13.03 38.11 -46.14
C LEU A 556 -14.41 37.95 -46.80
N GLN A 557 -15.28 37.11 -46.22
CA GLN A 557 -16.66 36.94 -46.69
C GLN A 557 -17.50 38.21 -46.53
N ASN A 558 -17.37 38.91 -45.39
CA ASN A 558 -18.02 40.20 -45.21
C ASN A 558 -17.50 41.28 -46.17
N GLU A 559 -16.20 41.30 -46.48
CA GLU A 559 -15.62 42.22 -47.47
C GLU A 559 -16.15 41.90 -48.88
N GLU A 560 -16.21 40.63 -49.27
CA GLU A 560 -16.78 40.19 -50.55
C GLU A 560 -18.28 40.52 -50.67
N LEU A 561 -19.07 40.30 -49.61
CA LEU A 561 -20.48 40.68 -49.53
C LEU A 561 -20.67 42.19 -49.58
N SER A 562 -19.86 42.96 -48.85
CA SER A 562 -19.87 44.43 -48.88
C SER A 562 -19.58 44.95 -50.29
N GLU A 563 -18.67 44.29 -51.01
CA GLU A 563 -18.35 44.69 -52.37
C GLU A 563 -19.41 44.23 -53.39
N LYS A 564 -20.06 43.07 -53.18
CA LYS A 564 -21.26 42.66 -53.95
C LYS A 564 -22.42 43.64 -53.77
N LEU A 565 -22.63 44.13 -52.54
CA LEU A 565 -23.58 45.20 -52.24
C LEU A 565 -23.22 46.49 -53.00
N ARG A 566 -21.98 46.99 -52.85
CA ARG A 566 -21.47 48.19 -53.56
C ARG A 566 -21.63 48.12 -55.08
N ARG A 567 -21.35 46.96 -55.69
CA ARG A 567 -21.59 46.71 -57.13
C ARG A 567 -23.09 46.82 -57.47
N SER A 568 -23.94 46.20 -56.65
CA SER A 568 -25.40 46.20 -56.85
C SER A 568 -26.00 47.61 -56.69
N GLU A 569 -25.52 48.38 -55.72
CA GLU A 569 -25.88 49.78 -55.53
C GLU A 569 -25.47 50.65 -56.73
N SER A 570 -24.26 50.48 -57.25
CA SER A 570 -23.79 51.20 -58.45
C SER A 570 -24.62 50.87 -59.70
N ILE A 571 -25.00 49.59 -59.88
CA ILE A 571 -25.92 49.17 -60.95
C ILE A 571 -27.31 49.80 -60.75
N LEU A 572 -27.83 49.78 -59.52
CA LEU A 572 -29.14 50.34 -59.18
C LEU A 572 -29.20 51.87 -59.33
N VAL A 573 -28.12 52.58 -59.06
CA VAL A 573 -27.98 54.02 -59.37
C VAL A 573 -28.03 54.23 -60.89
N ARG A 574 -27.23 53.49 -61.67
CA ARG A 574 -27.25 53.61 -63.14
C ARG A 574 -28.62 53.30 -63.74
N VAL A 575 -29.30 52.25 -63.26
CA VAL A 575 -30.65 51.90 -63.72
C VAL A 575 -31.67 52.99 -63.35
N LYS A 576 -31.51 53.68 -62.22
CA LYS A 576 -32.32 54.87 -61.89
C LYS A 576 -32.03 56.05 -62.81
N GLU A 577 -30.76 56.31 -63.13
CA GLU A 577 -30.33 57.36 -64.06
C GLU A 577 -30.85 57.09 -65.49
N GLU A 578 -30.67 55.88 -66.00
CA GLU A 578 -31.22 55.44 -67.29
C GLU A 578 -32.76 55.57 -67.31
N LEU A 579 -33.46 55.11 -66.28
CA LEU A 579 -34.91 55.25 -66.16
C LEU A 579 -35.36 56.72 -66.13
N ALA A 580 -34.61 57.60 -65.47
CA ALA A 580 -34.86 59.04 -65.44
C ALA A 580 -34.63 59.68 -66.82
N CYS A 581 -33.58 59.30 -67.54
CA CYS A 581 -33.34 59.70 -68.93
C CYS A 581 -34.45 59.20 -69.88
N TYR A 582 -34.89 57.95 -69.76
CA TYR A 582 -36.00 57.40 -70.55
C TYR A 582 -37.33 58.13 -70.30
N ARG A 583 -37.63 58.52 -69.04
CA ARG A 583 -38.80 59.35 -68.72
C ARG A 583 -38.70 60.74 -69.36
N THR A 584 -37.54 61.38 -69.24
CA THR A 584 -37.26 62.69 -69.82
C THR A 584 -37.40 62.69 -71.34
N ALA A 585 -36.86 61.67 -72.02
CA ALA A 585 -37.00 61.48 -73.47
C ALA A 585 -38.46 61.26 -73.90
N ASN A 586 -39.27 60.62 -73.06
CA ASN A 586 -40.72 60.44 -73.25
C ASN A 586 -41.56 61.65 -72.77
N GLY A 587 -40.94 62.80 -72.52
CA GLY A 587 -41.63 64.04 -72.13
C GLY A 587 -42.21 64.04 -70.71
N LYS A 588 -41.73 63.16 -69.82
CA LYS A 588 -42.15 63.05 -68.42
C LYS A 588 -41.04 63.50 -67.48
N SER A 589 -41.39 63.88 -66.25
CA SER A 589 -40.40 64.22 -65.21
C SER A 589 -39.40 63.05 -65.00
N PRO A 590 -38.09 63.30 -64.81
CA PRO A 590 -37.10 62.24 -64.62
C PRO A 590 -37.41 61.39 -63.38
N PHE A 591 -37.87 62.05 -62.32
CA PHE A 591 -38.40 61.45 -61.10
C PHE A 591 -39.93 61.41 -61.17
N ILE A 592 -40.57 60.45 -60.50
CA ILE A 592 -42.02 60.54 -60.29
C ILE A 592 -42.22 61.63 -59.23
N ASP A 593 -42.91 62.71 -59.59
CA ASP A 593 -43.37 63.70 -58.62
C ASP A 593 -44.66 63.19 -57.98
N ILE A 594 -44.49 62.41 -56.91
CA ILE A 594 -45.60 61.77 -56.18
C ILE A 594 -46.48 62.85 -55.52
N ASP A 595 -45.86 63.97 -55.08
CA ASP A 595 -46.55 65.07 -54.42
C ASP A 595 -47.41 65.88 -55.43
N GLU A 596 -46.96 66.03 -56.68
CA GLU A 596 -47.79 66.62 -57.76
C GLU A 596 -48.87 65.65 -58.25
N GLU A 597 -48.58 64.35 -58.36
CA GLU A 597 -49.58 63.33 -58.75
C GLU A 597 -50.73 63.24 -57.72
N GLU A 598 -50.43 63.22 -56.42
CA GLU A 598 -51.43 63.23 -55.35
C GLU A 598 -52.21 64.57 -55.30
N GLN A 599 -51.55 65.71 -55.53
CA GLN A 599 -52.22 67.02 -55.64
C GLN A 599 -53.16 67.12 -56.84
N LEU A 600 -52.78 66.57 -57.99
CA LEU A 600 -53.62 66.56 -59.19
C LEU A 600 -54.82 65.63 -59.01
N GLN A 601 -54.63 64.47 -58.39
CA GLN A 601 -55.72 63.56 -58.06
C GLN A 601 -56.74 64.22 -57.11
N LYS A 602 -56.27 64.97 -56.09
CA LYS A 602 -57.16 65.75 -55.22
C LYS A 602 -57.91 66.87 -55.95
N LYS A 603 -57.24 67.64 -56.80
CA LYS A 603 -57.88 68.72 -57.61
C LYS A 603 -58.93 68.17 -58.57
N LEU A 604 -58.73 66.95 -59.08
CA LEU A 604 -59.72 66.26 -59.90
C LEU A 604 -60.99 65.94 -59.10
N GLU A 605 -60.85 65.38 -57.90
CA GLU A 605 -61.96 65.06 -56.99
C GLU A 605 -62.75 66.33 -56.59
N GLU A 606 -62.06 67.42 -56.22
CA GLU A 606 -62.67 68.72 -55.93
C GLU A 606 -63.49 69.25 -57.14
N SER A 607 -62.93 69.15 -58.36
CA SER A 607 -63.59 69.57 -59.61
C SER A 607 -64.80 68.70 -59.99
N GLU A 608 -64.74 67.38 -59.74
CA GLU A 608 -65.87 66.48 -59.95
C GLU A 608 -67.04 66.81 -59.01
N GLU A 609 -66.75 67.16 -57.74
CA GLU A 609 -67.78 67.58 -56.79
C GLU A 609 -68.43 68.92 -57.20
N GLU A 610 -67.66 69.89 -57.71
CA GLU A 610 -68.20 71.12 -58.29
C GLU A 610 -69.09 70.85 -59.51
N ARG A 611 -68.65 69.97 -60.43
CA ARG A 611 -69.40 69.54 -61.61
C ARG A 611 -70.76 68.93 -61.24
N LEU A 612 -70.80 68.10 -60.19
CA LEU A 612 -72.03 67.52 -59.66
C LEU A 612 -72.96 68.59 -59.05
N LYS A 613 -72.42 69.53 -58.26
CA LYS A 613 -73.16 70.67 -57.70
C LYS A 613 -73.75 71.56 -58.81
N LEU A 614 -73.03 71.74 -59.93
CA LEU A 614 -73.52 72.49 -61.09
C LEU A 614 -74.65 71.77 -61.82
N ALA A 615 -74.52 70.45 -62.04
CA ALA A 615 -75.54 69.63 -62.68
C ALA A 615 -76.86 69.61 -61.89
N GLN A 616 -76.81 69.55 -60.56
CA GLN A 616 -78.00 69.64 -59.70
C GLN A 616 -78.70 71.01 -59.83
N LYS A 617 -77.94 72.12 -59.85
CA LYS A 617 -78.49 73.46 -60.09
C LYS A 617 -79.19 73.55 -61.44
N LEU A 618 -78.55 73.05 -62.51
CA LEU A 618 -79.11 73.02 -63.87
C LEU A 618 -80.41 72.21 -63.93
N LEU A 619 -80.46 71.02 -63.32
CA LEU A 619 -81.68 70.20 -63.24
C LEU A 619 -82.82 70.93 -62.53
N SER A 620 -82.53 71.65 -61.44
CA SER A 620 -83.53 72.45 -60.71
C SER A 620 -84.07 73.62 -61.54
N LEU A 621 -83.23 74.23 -62.39
CA LEU A 621 -83.61 75.31 -63.30
C LEU A 621 -84.49 74.78 -64.44
N CYS A 622 -84.08 73.68 -65.09
CA CYS A 622 -84.89 73.01 -66.12
C CYS A 622 -86.28 72.62 -65.59
N THR A 623 -86.33 72.04 -64.38
CA THR A 623 -87.58 71.70 -63.68
C THR A 623 -88.46 72.94 -63.44
N SER A 624 -87.86 74.10 -63.19
CA SER A 624 -88.58 75.36 -62.96
C SER A 624 -89.12 75.95 -64.25
N CYS A 625 -88.35 75.95 -65.35
CA CYS A 625 -88.81 76.38 -66.67
C CYS A 625 -90.02 75.55 -67.16
N LEU A 626 -89.93 74.22 -67.04
CA LEU A 626 -91.02 73.30 -67.40
C LEU A 626 -92.31 73.58 -66.62
N LYS A 627 -92.21 73.87 -65.30
CA LYS A 627 -93.36 74.26 -64.47
C LYS A 627 -93.97 75.61 -64.88
N VAL A 628 -93.15 76.62 -65.19
CA VAL A 628 -93.63 77.95 -65.59
C VAL A 628 -94.32 77.90 -66.97
N ALA A 629 -93.93 76.98 -67.86
CA ALA A 629 -94.62 76.73 -69.13
C ALA A 629 -95.98 76.03 -68.98
N GLY A 630 -96.46 75.78 -67.75
CA GLY A 630 -97.78 75.20 -67.48
C GLY A 630 -97.87 73.68 -67.63
N LEU A 631 -96.74 73.00 -67.88
CA LEU A 631 -96.70 71.54 -67.85
C LEU A 631 -96.91 71.07 -66.40
N THR A 632 -97.74 70.03 -66.21
CA THR A 632 -98.09 69.50 -64.88
C THR A 632 -97.40 68.15 -64.60
N PRO A 633 -97.18 67.77 -63.33
CA PRO A 633 -96.12 66.80 -62.98
C PRO A 633 -96.19 65.36 -63.53
N PRO A 634 -97.29 64.81 -64.06
CA PRO A 634 -97.24 63.55 -64.79
C PRO A 634 -96.46 63.65 -66.12
N ALA A 635 -96.46 64.83 -66.76
CA ALA A 635 -96.08 64.97 -68.18
C ALA A 635 -94.56 65.12 -68.42
N PHE A 636 -93.78 65.58 -67.44
CA PHE A 636 -92.37 65.94 -67.64
C PHE A 636 -91.37 65.21 -66.73
N ASN A 637 -91.82 64.44 -65.73
CA ASN A 637 -90.95 63.83 -64.73
C ASN A 637 -89.87 62.87 -65.28
N ASN A 638 -90.08 62.27 -66.46
CA ASN A 638 -89.09 61.38 -67.10
C ASN A 638 -88.17 62.09 -68.12
N ASN A 639 -88.39 63.37 -68.46
CA ASN A 639 -87.69 64.10 -69.52
C ASN A 639 -87.21 65.49 -69.06
N ILE A 640 -86.67 65.59 -67.84
CA ILE A 640 -86.07 66.83 -67.33
C ILE A 640 -84.66 66.98 -67.91
N ASN A 641 -84.55 67.59 -69.08
CA ASN A 641 -83.28 67.92 -69.73
C ASN A 641 -83.26 69.39 -70.22
N VAL A 642 -82.09 69.86 -70.70
CA VAL A 642 -81.91 71.25 -71.14
C VAL A 642 -82.76 71.56 -72.38
N SER A 643 -82.79 70.69 -73.39
CA SER A 643 -83.58 70.87 -74.62
C SER A 643 -85.07 71.08 -74.31
N ALA A 644 -85.66 70.26 -73.45
CA ALA A 644 -87.06 70.37 -73.06
C ALA A 644 -87.34 71.68 -72.28
N ALA A 645 -86.38 72.17 -71.50
CA ALA A 645 -86.48 73.46 -70.82
C ALA A 645 -86.32 74.65 -71.78
N GLU A 646 -85.45 74.54 -72.80
CA GLU A 646 -85.29 75.54 -73.87
C GLU A 646 -86.49 75.58 -74.82
N GLU A 647 -87.05 74.43 -75.19
CA GLU A 647 -88.32 74.32 -75.93
C GLU A 647 -89.46 74.97 -75.15
N ALA A 648 -89.59 74.67 -73.85
CA ALA A 648 -90.57 75.30 -72.97
C ALA A 648 -90.35 76.82 -72.82
N LEU A 649 -89.09 77.28 -72.77
CA LEU A 649 -88.76 78.70 -72.72
C LEU A 649 -89.05 79.42 -74.04
N ASN A 650 -88.82 78.77 -75.18
CA ASN A 650 -89.18 79.29 -76.50
C ASN A 650 -90.71 79.34 -76.66
N LEU A 651 -91.45 78.31 -76.21
CA LEU A 651 -92.91 78.33 -76.16
C LEU A 651 -93.45 79.48 -75.29
N LEU A 652 -92.82 79.76 -74.14
CA LEU A 652 -93.11 80.93 -73.31
C LEU A 652 -92.75 82.25 -74.02
N LYS A 653 -91.64 82.31 -74.74
CA LYS A 653 -91.18 83.49 -75.49
C LYS A 653 -92.08 83.80 -76.68
N ASP A 654 -92.56 82.80 -77.40
CA ASP A 654 -93.51 82.94 -78.50
C ASP A 654 -94.90 83.33 -77.96
N ARG A 655 -95.29 82.79 -76.79
CA ARG A 655 -96.48 83.22 -76.05
C ARG A 655 -96.37 84.70 -75.63
N ILE A 656 -95.23 85.11 -75.09
CA ILE A 656 -94.96 86.48 -74.65
C ILE A 656 -94.91 87.42 -75.86
N THR A 657 -94.14 87.13 -76.90
CA THR A 657 -94.06 88.00 -78.09
C THR A 657 -95.39 88.08 -78.86
N SER A 658 -96.22 87.03 -78.83
CA SER A 658 -97.60 87.10 -79.32
C SER A 658 -98.44 88.10 -78.52
N LEU A 659 -98.43 88.02 -77.18
CA LEU A 659 -99.11 88.96 -76.28
C LEU A 659 -98.53 90.38 -76.36
N GLU A 660 -97.21 90.52 -76.53
CA GLU A 660 -96.53 91.80 -76.71
C GLU A 660 -96.89 92.43 -78.04
N ASN A 661 -96.99 91.65 -79.13
CA ASN A 661 -97.46 92.11 -80.43
C ASN A 661 -98.94 92.51 -80.38
N GLU A 662 -99.79 91.75 -79.69
CA GLU A 662 -101.19 92.10 -79.43
C GLU A 662 -101.28 93.45 -78.68
N VAL A 663 -100.49 93.62 -77.61
CA VAL A 663 -100.35 94.90 -76.88
C VAL A 663 -99.72 96.00 -77.74
N HIS A 664 -98.79 95.68 -78.65
CA HIS A 664 -98.12 96.67 -79.49
C HIS A 664 -99.04 97.17 -80.61
N ASP A 665 -99.85 96.29 -81.21
CA ASP A 665 -100.86 96.61 -82.21
C ASP A 665 -102.03 97.39 -81.59
N LEU A 666 -102.46 97.04 -80.37
CA LEU A 666 -103.34 97.87 -79.54
C LEU A 666 -102.72 99.27 -79.30
N LYS A 667 -101.44 99.35 -78.91
CA LYS A 667 -100.71 100.63 -78.78
C LYS A 667 -100.52 101.36 -80.12
N LEU A 668 -100.49 100.67 -81.25
CA LEU A 668 -100.36 101.25 -82.59
C LEU A 668 -101.69 101.85 -83.04
N LYS A 669 -102.81 101.16 -82.80
CA LYS A 669 -104.16 101.72 -82.90
C LYS A 669 -104.32 102.98 -82.02
N CYS A 670 -103.83 102.95 -80.77
CA CYS A 670 -103.84 104.13 -79.90
C CYS A 670 -102.94 105.28 -80.41
N ARG A 671 -101.74 105.00 -80.94
CA ARG A 671 -100.80 106.03 -81.44
C ARG A 671 -101.21 106.61 -82.80
N LEU A 672 -101.68 105.80 -83.74
CA LEU A 672 -102.27 106.29 -85.00
C LEU A 672 -103.48 107.19 -84.74
N SER A 673 -104.26 106.91 -83.69
CA SER A 673 -105.35 107.79 -83.26
C SER A 673 -104.87 109.13 -82.68
N HIS A 674 -103.65 109.20 -82.12
CA HIS A 674 -103.06 110.42 -81.57
C HIS A 674 -102.29 111.26 -82.59
N GLU A 675 -101.46 110.67 -83.45
CA GLU A 675 -100.64 111.47 -84.38
C GLU A 675 -101.48 112.01 -85.56
N LYS A 676 -102.60 111.34 -85.88
CA LYS A 676 -103.70 111.89 -86.72
C LYS A 676 -104.32 113.17 -86.12
N LEU A 677 -104.09 113.47 -84.84
CA LEU A 677 -104.49 114.70 -84.18
C LEU A 677 -103.42 115.80 -84.26
N ARG A 678 -102.13 115.43 -84.36
CA ARG A 678 -100.98 116.34 -84.09
C ARG A 678 -100.37 117.03 -85.31
N LEU A 679 -100.57 116.50 -86.52
CA LEU A 679 -100.06 117.10 -87.76
C LEU A 679 -100.94 118.23 -88.32
N SER A 680 -101.84 118.79 -87.51
CA SER A 680 -102.92 119.69 -87.95
C SER A 680 -102.63 121.20 -87.82
N GLU A 681 -101.47 121.62 -87.26
CA GLU A 681 -101.35 122.95 -86.64
C GLU A 681 -100.21 123.91 -87.09
N LEU A 682 -99.24 123.54 -87.95
CA LEU A 682 -98.09 124.45 -88.24
C LEU A 682 -97.52 124.44 -89.69
N GLY A 683 -97.60 125.59 -90.37
CA GLY A 683 -96.63 126.06 -91.39
C GLY A 683 -96.88 125.70 -92.87
N TRP A 684 -96.52 126.61 -93.80
CA TRP A 684 -96.72 126.49 -95.26
C TRP A 684 -95.46 126.86 -96.10
N GLU A 685 -95.53 126.51 -97.40
CA GLU A 685 -94.73 126.97 -98.56
C GLU A 685 -93.26 126.52 -98.77
N SER A 686 -93.05 125.66 -99.79
CA SER A 686 -92.01 125.83 -100.84
C SER A 686 -92.16 124.86 -102.04
N SER A 687 -91.81 125.36 -103.23
CA SER A 687 -91.62 124.75 -104.58
C SER A 687 -91.06 123.31 -104.67
N SER A 688 -91.12 122.53 -105.79
CA SER A 688 -91.99 122.38 -106.99
C SER A 688 -91.33 121.37 -108.00
N VAL A 689 -92.07 120.91 -109.05
CA VAL A 689 -91.59 120.24 -110.31
C VAL A 689 -91.22 118.73 -110.31
N CYS A 690 -91.79 117.97 -111.29
CA CYS A 690 -91.50 116.61 -111.83
C CYS A 690 -91.49 115.38 -110.87
N SER A 691 -92.21 114.26 -111.08
CA SER A 691 -92.62 113.45 -112.27
C SER A 691 -91.44 112.72 -112.96
N LYS A 692 -91.47 111.43 -113.34
CA LYS A 692 -92.51 110.42 -113.74
C LYS A 692 -92.13 108.99 -113.19
N VAL A 693 -92.97 107.94 -113.08
CA VAL A 693 -93.81 107.16 -114.07
C VAL A 693 -92.92 106.48 -115.15
N GLU A 694 -92.99 105.20 -115.58
CA GLU A 694 -93.85 103.98 -115.42
C GLU A 694 -92.90 102.76 -115.18
N GLU A 695 -93.22 101.64 -114.51
CA GLU A 695 -94.14 100.51 -114.80
C GLU A 695 -93.63 99.43 -115.83
N ASN A 696 -93.96 98.15 -115.54
CA ASN A 696 -93.94 96.94 -116.40
C ASN A 696 -92.66 96.08 -116.60
N ARG A 697 -92.93 94.80 -116.98
CA ARG A 697 -92.05 93.69 -117.45
C ARG A 697 -91.43 92.71 -116.43
N SER A 698 -92.24 91.71 -116.10
CA SER A 698 -92.04 90.27 -116.38
C SER A 698 -90.67 89.69 -116.80
N GLN A 699 -90.44 88.45 -116.32
CA GLN A 699 -89.73 87.30 -116.95
C GLN A 699 -88.20 87.14 -116.87
N SER A 700 -87.80 86.10 -116.10
CA SER A 700 -87.14 84.87 -116.60
C SER A 700 -85.59 84.70 -116.56
N MET A 701 -85.17 83.76 -115.70
CA MET A 701 -84.14 82.70 -115.90
C MET A 701 -82.62 82.99 -115.88
N CYS A 702 -81.96 82.28 -114.95
CA CYS A 702 -80.69 81.52 -115.09
C CYS A 702 -79.33 82.26 -115.17
N GLY A 703 -78.28 81.66 -114.57
CA GLY A 703 -76.87 81.97 -114.86
C GLY A 703 -75.90 81.92 -113.66
N SER A 704 -75.05 80.88 -113.61
CA SER A 704 -73.91 80.77 -112.68
C SER A 704 -72.73 81.68 -113.07
N PRO A 705 -71.93 82.14 -112.09
CA PRO A 705 -70.46 81.89 -112.11
C PRO A 705 -69.81 81.78 -110.71
N GLN A 706 -68.54 81.35 -110.50
CA GLN A 706 -67.72 80.26 -111.08
C GLN A 706 -66.34 80.19 -110.36
N ILE A 707 -65.79 78.98 -110.16
CA ILE A 707 -64.32 78.65 -110.10
C ILE A 707 -63.53 79.14 -108.85
N SER A 708 -62.52 78.43 -108.32
CA SER A 708 -61.82 77.17 -108.72
C SER A 708 -61.70 76.21 -107.51
N SER A 709 -61.65 74.88 -107.69
CA SER A 709 -61.68 74.05 -108.91
C SER A 709 -62.60 72.86 -108.73
#